data_AF-A0AAE0ZM03-F1
#
_entry.id   AF-A0AAE0ZM03-F1
#
_cell.length_a   1.000
_cell.length_b   1.000
_cell.length_c   1.000
_cell.angle_alpha   90.00
_cell.angle_beta   90.00
_cell.angle_gamma   90.00
#
_symmetry.space_group_name_H-M   'P 1'
#
loop_
_entity.id
_entity.type
_entity.pdbx_description
1 polymer ?
#
loop_
_entity_poly.entity_id
_entity_poly.type
_entity_poly.pdbx_seq_one_letter_code
_entity_poly.pdbx_strand_id
1 'polypeptide(L)'
;MTALKVLGNLLQGSGWTEMVSKANISSAGTADSFLTASHVTRTRNAHQITACALHILMTQAFTEAKETDPDIDPGIDFDAWCALQKEKSPQFLFWTTCLDLQLLVFSFVRAIRTANFELYMMVELLALPQDSDALVKWTISGPETVRVIAEFEKSIVGKSNTIKDTSPHHQETKSAQIRFAKQVTSMVDAILNAGNPFSSGECEMIRLHSREVMPDESVTCLKDLQARGEREYNGAFVKDRLVDRTTAVSELIQRNKVTLFNEQPIKFKPKGKEMISELKSEASLFSRLYVSCQRRDGNMDEFFRHEHQPFPPSLSTSGSLRQSKKSDLVNCLEELMQPVENRPPYDVNILDGAVIVNMLKPGMAKTFGQYSESIFCQYLKSELSRACRVDVVWDIYIPNSLKSQARLQRLGCPVKVVRVQTSSPIPGKWHEFLKNDQNKTELFSFLTESAIASIDTSKELVMTDGTGVSCKPLRETSAIAPCNHEEADSRMMVHVTDAFHRGYKKIQIRSVDTDVVVLAVSTVSELGGGLELWVAFGTGKDFRLIAAHEIAESLGPMRCYALPMFHSLTGCDTTSYFQHIGKRTAWKIWKLSDMLTTALCSLRKDPKNLQDNILQTVERFVILLYDRTSSVECIDAARKDLFVRKGRQLSLLPPTKAALYQHILRSILQAGFHWGRSRCIDCKCAQAGLKCIAFCTCKGDCENI
;
A
#
# COMPACT_ATOMS: atom_id res chain seq x y z
N MET A 1 -30.49 11.96 -25.15
CA MET A 1 -29.01 11.84 -25.29
C MET A 1 -28.28 12.29 -24.03
N THR A 2 -28.58 13.49 -23.50
CA THR A 2 -27.94 14.03 -22.27
C THR A 2 -28.04 13.10 -21.07
N ALA A 3 -29.20 12.52 -20.80
CA ALA A 3 -29.39 11.56 -19.71
C ALA A 3 -28.49 10.31 -19.81
N LEU A 4 -28.26 9.79 -21.02
CA LEU A 4 -27.33 8.68 -21.26
C LEU A 4 -25.87 9.09 -21.05
N LYS A 5 -25.51 10.36 -21.33
CA LYS A 5 -24.17 10.89 -21.02
C LYS A 5 -23.95 11.04 -19.51
N VAL A 6 -24.99 11.36 -18.74
CA VAL A 6 -24.91 11.38 -17.26
C VAL A 6 -24.61 9.99 -16.72
N LEU A 7 -25.33 8.97 -17.19
CA LEU A 7 -25.05 7.57 -16.88
C LEU A 7 -23.62 7.16 -17.26
N GLY A 8 -23.18 7.55 -18.46
CA GLY A 8 -21.82 7.30 -18.91
C GLY A 8 -20.75 7.95 -18.04
N ASN A 9 -20.95 9.20 -17.60
CA ASN A 9 -20.03 9.87 -16.68
C ASN A 9 -19.95 9.17 -15.32
N LEU A 10 -21.09 8.70 -14.79
CA LEU A 10 -21.14 7.98 -13.51
C LEU A 10 -20.43 6.61 -13.59
N LEU A 11 -20.60 5.90 -14.71
CA LEU A 11 -19.99 4.59 -14.96
C LEU A 11 -18.54 4.67 -15.44
N GLN A 12 -18.03 5.85 -15.80
CA GLN A 12 -16.70 6.01 -16.35
C GLN A 12 -15.64 5.54 -15.34
N GLY A 13 -14.82 4.55 -15.75
CA GLY A 13 -13.77 3.99 -14.91
C GLY A 13 -14.25 2.97 -13.88
N SER A 14 -15.54 2.64 -13.81
CA SER A 14 -16.10 1.63 -12.89
C SER A 14 -15.79 0.17 -13.26
N GLY A 15 -15.30 -0.08 -14.48
CA GLY A 15 -15.17 -1.43 -15.05
C GLY A 15 -16.36 -1.84 -15.94
N TRP A 16 -17.37 -0.99 -16.09
CA TRP A 16 -18.58 -1.29 -16.87
C TRP A 16 -18.31 -1.57 -18.35
N THR A 17 -17.47 -0.78 -19.01
CA THR A 17 -17.21 -0.98 -20.46
C THR A 17 -16.47 -2.29 -20.72
N GLU A 18 -15.60 -2.71 -19.79
CA GLU A 18 -14.95 -4.01 -19.82
C GLU A 18 -15.95 -5.15 -19.62
N MET A 19 -16.95 -5.00 -18.74
CA MET A 19 -18.02 -6.00 -18.58
C MET A 19 -18.88 -6.11 -19.84
N VAL A 20 -19.24 -4.98 -20.45
CA VAL A 20 -19.97 -4.94 -21.73
C VAL A 20 -19.17 -5.66 -22.83
N SER A 21 -17.86 -5.49 -22.86
CA SER A 21 -16.99 -6.19 -23.80
C SER A 21 -16.87 -7.68 -23.50
N LYS A 22 -16.69 -8.08 -22.23
CA LYS A 22 -16.59 -9.49 -21.82
C LYS A 22 -17.89 -10.25 -22.07
N ALA A 23 -19.04 -9.59 -21.90
CA ALA A 23 -20.36 -10.12 -22.20
C ALA A 23 -20.66 -10.27 -23.71
N ASN A 24 -19.70 -9.92 -24.59
CA ASN A 24 -19.88 -9.90 -26.04
C ASN A 24 -21.07 -9.05 -26.52
N ILE A 25 -21.46 -8.03 -25.74
CA ILE A 25 -22.53 -7.09 -26.13
C ILE A 25 -21.99 -6.14 -27.21
N SER A 26 -20.72 -5.77 -27.08
CA SER A 26 -20.00 -4.86 -27.98
C SER A 26 -18.50 -5.16 -27.95
N SER A 27 -17.74 -4.69 -28.93
CA SER A 27 -16.26 -4.74 -28.87
C SER A 27 -15.74 -3.71 -27.87
N ALA A 28 -14.54 -3.93 -27.30
CA ALA A 28 -13.92 -3.00 -26.35
C ALA A 28 -13.89 -1.55 -26.87
N GLY A 29 -13.44 -1.34 -28.11
CA GLY A 29 -13.40 0.01 -28.71
C GLY A 29 -14.77 0.64 -28.97
N THR A 30 -15.83 -0.17 -29.10
CA THR A 30 -17.20 0.34 -29.24
C THR A 30 -17.88 0.54 -27.88
N ALA A 31 -17.51 -0.23 -26.84
CA ALA A 31 -18.07 -0.09 -25.50
C ALA A 31 -17.79 1.29 -24.89
N ASP A 32 -16.60 1.84 -25.11
CA ASP A 32 -16.25 3.20 -24.65
C ASP A 32 -17.13 4.28 -25.29
N SER A 33 -17.61 4.06 -26.52
CA SER A 33 -18.52 4.99 -27.20
C SER A 33 -19.90 5.11 -26.51
N PHE A 34 -20.25 4.14 -25.66
CA PHE A 34 -21.49 4.18 -24.89
C PHE A 34 -21.41 5.17 -23.72
N LEU A 35 -20.21 5.44 -23.17
CA LEU A 35 -20.01 6.44 -22.12
C LEU A 35 -20.36 7.86 -22.62
N THR A 36 -20.07 8.15 -23.89
CA THR A 36 -20.37 9.44 -24.51
C THR A 36 -21.71 9.46 -25.24
N ALA A 37 -22.47 8.35 -25.19
CA ALA A 37 -23.72 8.14 -25.90
C ALA A 37 -23.64 8.46 -27.41
N SER A 38 -22.53 8.09 -28.06
CA SER A 38 -22.26 8.39 -29.48
C SER A 38 -23.31 7.79 -30.42
N HIS A 39 -23.89 6.64 -30.04
CA HIS A 39 -25.02 6.02 -30.72
C HIS A 39 -26.16 5.77 -29.73
N VAL A 40 -27.19 6.63 -29.74
CA VAL A 40 -28.28 6.61 -28.74
C VAL A 40 -28.95 5.25 -28.63
N THR A 41 -29.30 4.59 -29.75
CA THR A 41 -29.99 3.29 -29.75
C THR A 41 -29.12 2.18 -29.16
N ARG A 42 -27.85 2.09 -29.56
CA ARG A 42 -26.93 1.06 -29.06
C ARG A 42 -26.59 1.26 -27.59
N THR A 43 -26.35 2.53 -27.20
CA THR A 43 -26.08 2.94 -25.82
C THR A 43 -27.28 2.60 -24.92
N ARG A 44 -28.50 2.95 -25.36
CA ARG A 44 -29.73 2.60 -24.64
C ARG A 44 -29.86 1.10 -24.44
N ASN A 45 -29.63 0.30 -25.50
CA ASN A 45 -29.69 -1.16 -25.40
C ASN A 45 -28.67 -1.72 -24.38
N ALA A 46 -27.43 -1.22 -24.38
CA ALA A 46 -26.40 -1.63 -23.43
C ALA A 46 -26.80 -1.31 -21.97
N HIS A 47 -27.36 -0.13 -21.71
CA HIS A 47 -27.87 0.20 -20.38
C HIS A 47 -29.11 -0.62 -19.99
N GLN A 48 -30.00 -0.97 -20.94
CA GLN A 48 -31.16 -1.83 -20.65
C GLN A 48 -30.71 -3.23 -20.23
N ILE A 49 -29.73 -3.80 -20.94
CA ILE A 49 -29.10 -5.07 -20.57
C ILE A 49 -28.45 -4.97 -19.17
N THR A 50 -27.74 -3.87 -18.91
CA THR A 50 -27.08 -3.62 -17.63
C THR A 50 -28.08 -3.53 -16.48
N ALA A 51 -29.17 -2.78 -16.63
CA ALA A 51 -30.20 -2.64 -15.60
C ALA A 51 -30.83 -3.98 -15.23
N CYS A 52 -31.17 -4.80 -16.23
CA CYS A 52 -31.68 -6.16 -15.99
C CYS A 52 -30.65 -7.03 -15.27
N ALA A 53 -29.38 -6.98 -15.69
CA ALA A 53 -28.32 -7.77 -15.07
C ALA A 53 -28.08 -7.36 -13.60
N LEU A 54 -28.02 -6.05 -13.31
CA LEU A 54 -27.85 -5.55 -11.95
C LEU A 54 -29.03 -5.95 -11.05
N HIS A 55 -30.28 -5.84 -11.55
CA HIS A 55 -31.44 -6.26 -10.79
C HIS A 55 -31.44 -7.77 -10.48
N ILE A 56 -31.07 -8.61 -11.46
CA ILE A 56 -30.92 -10.06 -11.25
C ILE A 56 -29.89 -10.36 -10.15
N LEU A 57 -28.71 -9.73 -10.22
CA LEU A 57 -27.62 -9.92 -9.27
C LEU A 57 -28.00 -9.45 -7.86
N MET A 58 -28.73 -8.34 -7.75
CA MET A 58 -29.23 -7.81 -6.48
C MET A 58 -30.27 -8.74 -5.84
N THR A 59 -31.17 -9.31 -6.65
CA THR A 59 -32.15 -10.31 -6.17
C THR A 59 -31.49 -11.63 -5.77
N GLN A 60 -30.46 -12.06 -6.49
CA GLN A 60 -29.65 -13.23 -6.11
C GLN A 60 -28.96 -13.01 -4.76
N ALA A 61 -28.32 -11.85 -4.57
CA ALA A 61 -27.67 -11.49 -3.31
C ALA A 61 -28.66 -11.41 -2.14
N PHE A 62 -29.88 -10.89 -2.36
CA PHE A 62 -30.95 -10.90 -1.35
C PHE A 62 -31.34 -12.32 -0.92
N THR A 63 -31.48 -13.22 -1.90
CA THR A 63 -31.85 -14.62 -1.64
C THR A 63 -30.74 -15.33 -0.86
N GLU A 64 -29.49 -15.17 -1.28
CA GLU A 64 -28.32 -15.72 -0.58
C GLU A 64 -28.19 -15.17 0.84
N ALA A 65 -28.42 -13.86 1.02
CA ALA A 65 -28.33 -13.22 2.33
C ALA A 65 -29.36 -13.77 3.32
N LYS A 66 -30.58 -14.10 2.87
CA LYS A 66 -31.61 -14.76 3.71
C LYS A 66 -31.23 -16.18 4.14
N GLU A 67 -30.42 -16.86 3.36
CA GLU A 67 -30.00 -18.23 3.65
C GLU A 67 -28.74 -18.30 4.51
N THR A 68 -27.86 -17.30 4.40
CA THR A 68 -26.48 -17.39 4.91
C THR A 68 -26.15 -16.43 6.05
N ASP A 69 -26.87 -15.31 6.20
CA ASP A 69 -26.58 -14.29 7.21
C ASP A 69 -27.54 -14.45 8.42
N PRO A 70 -27.04 -14.91 9.58
CA PRO A 70 -27.87 -15.11 10.77
C PRO A 70 -28.38 -13.80 11.38
N ASP A 71 -27.79 -12.66 11.02
CA ASP A 71 -28.17 -11.33 11.54
C ASP A 71 -29.27 -10.66 10.70
N ILE A 72 -29.68 -11.26 9.58
CA ILE A 72 -30.76 -10.74 8.73
C ILE A 72 -32.10 -11.33 9.17
N ASP A 73 -33.06 -10.45 9.45
CA ASP A 73 -34.45 -10.85 9.71
C ASP A 73 -35.02 -11.62 8.50
N PRO A 74 -35.44 -12.90 8.65
CA PRO A 74 -36.04 -13.67 7.58
C PRO A 74 -37.28 -12.99 6.94
N GLY A 75 -37.97 -12.16 7.72
CA GLY A 75 -39.15 -11.38 7.34
C GLY A 75 -38.84 -10.07 6.60
N ILE A 76 -37.57 -9.65 6.49
CA ILE A 76 -37.22 -8.39 5.81
C ILE A 76 -37.67 -8.43 4.35
N ASP A 77 -38.32 -7.36 3.90
CA ASP A 77 -38.65 -7.20 2.49
C ASP A 77 -37.42 -6.74 1.69
N PHE A 78 -37.54 -6.82 0.37
CA PHE A 78 -36.44 -6.54 -0.54
C PHE A 78 -35.96 -5.09 -0.45
N ASP A 79 -36.87 -4.14 -0.29
CA ASP A 79 -36.57 -2.70 -0.31
C ASP A 79 -35.90 -2.27 1.01
N ALA A 80 -36.39 -2.78 2.14
CA ALA A 80 -35.79 -2.59 3.46
C ALA A 80 -34.38 -3.19 3.52
N TRP A 81 -34.17 -4.38 2.94
CA TRP A 81 -32.83 -4.96 2.85
C TRP A 81 -31.90 -4.12 1.98
N CYS A 82 -32.36 -3.66 0.82
CA CYS A 82 -31.58 -2.78 -0.04
C CYS A 82 -31.17 -1.49 0.67
N ALA A 83 -32.06 -0.89 1.48
CA ALA A 83 -31.75 0.30 2.27
C ALA A 83 -30.63 0.05 3.28
N LEU A 84 -30.68 -1.07 4.01
CA LEU A 84 -29.64 -1.46 4.97
C LEU A 84 -28.29 -1.69 4.28
N GLN A 85 -28.28 -2.34 3.11
CA GLN A 85 -27.05 -2.61 2.37
C GLN A 85 -26.43 -1.34 1.76
N LYS A 86 -27.24 -0.37 1.33
CA LYS A 86 -26.77 0.95 0.87
C LYS A 86 -25.97 1.70 1.97
N GLU A 87 -26.31 1.50 3.24
CA GLU A 87 -25.57 2.10 4.36
C GLU A 87 -24.27 1.33 4.67
N LYS A 88 -24.32 -0.01 4.59
CA LYS A 88 -23.20 -0.90 4.94
C LYS A 88 -22.11 -0.96 3.89
N SER A 89 -22.47 -0.98 2.60
CA SER A 89 -21.52 -1.17 1.50
C SER A 89 -21.55 -0.01 0.51
N PRO A 90 -20.44 0.74 0.34
CA PRO A 90 -20.35 1.78 -0.67
C PRO A 90 -20.36 1.20 -2.10
N GLN A 91 -19.93 -0.06 -2.28
CA GLN A 91 -20.06 -0.77 -3.55
C GLN A 91 -21.52 -1.02 -3.90
N PHE A 92 -22.30 -1.51 -2.93
CA PHE A 92 -23.74 -1.72 -3.08
C PHE A 92 -24.45 -0.40 -3.38
N LEU A 93 -24.12 0.67 -2.63
CA LEU A 93 -24.65 2.02 -2.86
C LEU A 93 -24.40 2.47 -4.30
N PHE A 94 -23.16 2.39 -4.79
CA PHE A 94 -22.81 2.85 -6.14
C PHE A 94 -23.60 2.14 -7.24
N TRP A 95 -23.64 0.81 -7.22
CA TRP A 95 -24.34 0.05 -8.26
C TRP A 95 -25.85 0.17 -8.17
N THR A 96 -26.40 0.37 -6.97
CA THR A 96 -27.82 0.67 -6.81
C THR A 96 -28.15 2.07 -7.32
N THR A 97 -27.34 3.09 -7.02
CA THR A 97 -27.48 4.44 -7.59
C THR A 97 -27.43 4.41 -9.13
N CYS A 98 -26.56 3.58 -9.70
CA CYS A 98 -26.51 3.38 -11.15
C CYS A 98 -27.80 2.75 -11.69
N LEU A 99 -28.32 1.72 -11.02
CA LEU A 99 -29.57 1.05 -11.40
C LEU A 99 -30.76 2.02 -11.31
N ASP A 100 -30.90 2.72 -10.18
CA ASP A 100 -31.97 3.71 -9.93
C ASP A 100 -31.97 4.78 -11.03
N LEU A 101 -30.79 5.32 -11.37
CA LEU A 101 -30.64 6.29 -12.45
C LEU A 101 -30.96 5.70 -13.83
N GLN A 102 -30.58 4.44 -14.11
CA GLN A 102 -30.94 3.77 -15.36
C GLN A 102 -32.46 3.62 -15.51
N LEU A 103 -33.12 3.16 -14.45
CA LEU A 103 -34.58 2.98 -14.43
C LEU A 103 -35.31 4.32 -14.59
N LEU A 104 -34.85 5.38 -13.92
CA LEU A 104 -35.40 6.73 -14.07
C LEU A 104 -35.31 7.20 -15.53
N VAL A 105 -34.15 7.05 -16.16
CA VAL A 105 -33.94 7.41 -17.57
C VAL A 105 -34.84 6.60 -18.51
N PHE A 106 -35.06 5.30 -18.24
CA PHE A 106 -35.93 4.48 -19.07
C PHE A 106 -37.41 4.80 -18.90
N SER A 107 -37.84 5.11 -17.68
CA SER A 107 -39.20 5.59 -17.43
C SER A 107 -39.47 6.89 -18.18
N PHE A 108 -38.51 7.83 -18.19
CA PHE A 108 -38.59 9.05 -18.99
C PHE A 108 -38.69 8.77 -20.50
N VAL A 109 -37.84 7.88 -21.01
CA VAL A 109 -37.85 7.48 -22.43
C VAL A 109 -39.17 6.81 -22.81
N ARG A 110 -39.75 5.98 -21.92
CA ARG A 110 -41.04 5.33 -22.12
C ARG A 110 -42.15 6.37 -22.19
N ALA A 111 -42.22 7.29 -21.23
CA ALA A 111 -43.21 8.35 -21.19
C ALA A 111 -43.29 9.13 -22.50
N ILE A 112 -42.13 9.53 -23.04
CA ILE A 112 -42.03 10.22 -24.34
C ILE A 112 -42.50 9.31 -25.49
N ARG A 113 -42.00 8.07 -25.55
CA ARG A 113 -42.31 7.16 -26.68
C ARG A 113 -43.77 6.73 -26.74
N THR A 114 -44.43 6.65 -25.59
CA THR A 114 -45.85 6.24 -25.49
C THR A 114 -46.79 7.43 -25.39
N ALA A 115 -46.28 8.67 -25.51
CA ALA A 115 -47.05 9.89 -25.26
C ALA A 115 -47.85 9.84 -23.94
N ASN A 116 -47.29 9.21 -22.90
CA ASN A 116 -47.96 9.02 -21.62
C ASN A 116 -47.56 10.16 -20.68
N PHE A 117 -48.42 11.18 -20.63
CA PHE A 117 -48.19 12.38 -19.83
C PHE A 117 -48.24 12.11 -18.32
N GLU A 118 -49.09 11.20 -17.85
CA GLU A 118 -49.12 10.81 -16.43
C GLU A 118 -47.79 10.19 -16.00
N LEU A 119 -47.24 9.29 -16.83
CA LEU A 119 -45.93 8.70 -16.60
C LEU A 119 -44.81 9.74 -16.69
N TYR A 120 -44.94 10.73 -17.60
CA TYR A 120 -44.00 11.84 -17.69
C TYR A 120 -43.97 12.65 -16.40
N MET A 121 -45.15 13.04 -15.89
CA MET A 121 -45.32 13.75 -14.63
C MET A 121 -44.82 12.93 -13.43
N MET A 122 -45.12 11.63 -13.37
CA MET A 122 -44.63 10.75 -12.29
C MET A 122 -43.10 10.65 -12.27
N VAL A 123 -42.46 10.56 -13.43
CA VAL A 123 -41.00 10.54 -13.55
C VAL A 123 -40.39 11.88 -13.12
N GLU A 124 -41.07 12.99 -13.40
CA GLU A 124 -40.66 14.33 -12.99
C GLU A 124 -40.86 14.55 -11.47
N LEU A 125 -41.93 14.00 -10.90
CA LEU A 125 -42.21 13.95 -9.45
C LEU A 125 -41.20 13.09 -8.67
N LEU A 126 -40.72 11.98 -9.23
CA LEU A 126 -39.65 11.16 -8.65
C LEU A 126 -38.27 11.85 -8.72
N ALA A 127 -38.12 12.87 -9.56
CA ALA A 127 -36.87 13.59 -9.78
C ALA A 127 -36.79 14.95 -9.03
N LEU A 128 -37.84 15.35 -8.31
CA LEU A 128 -37.94 16.64 -7.61
C LEU A 128 -38.23 16.44 -6.11
N PRO A 129 -37.66 17.25 -5.20
CA PRO A 129 -38.13 17.30 -3.81
C PRO A 129 -39.58 17.77 -3.78
N GLN A 130 -40.41 17.15 -2.93
CA GLN A 130 -41.85 17.40 -2.87
C GLN A 130 -42.19 18.81 -2.35
N ASP A 131 -42.37 19.76 -3.27
CA ASP A 131 -42.98 21.07 -3.03
C ASP A 131 -44.40 21.10 -3.65
N SER A 132 -45.44 21.22 -2.82
CA SER A 132 -46.84 21.15 -3.26
C SER A 132 -47.31 22.40 -4.01
N ASP A 133 -46.66 23.55 -3.82
CA ASP A 133 -47.11 24.82 -4.43
C ASP A 133 -46.63 24.97 -5.88
N ALA A 134 -45.51 24.33 -6.23
CA ALA A 134 -45.04 24.21 -7.62
C ALA A 134 -45.96 23.32 -8.46
N LEU A 135 -46.54 22.29 -7.84
CA LEU A 135 -47.48 21.34 -8.44
C LEU A 135 -48.72 22.06 -9.00
N VAL A 136 -49.33 22.96 -8.22
CA VAL A 136 -50.56 23.67 -8.62
C VAL A 136 -50.31 24.63 -9.78
N LYS A 137 -49.15 25.31 -9.81
CA LYS A 137 -48.82 26.27 -10.88
C LYS A 137 -48.54 25.59 -12.24
N TRP A 138 -47.95 24.40 -12.26
CA TRP A 138 -47.65 23.68 -13.52
C TRP A 138 -48.83 22.85 -14.04
N THR A 139 -49.67 22.32 -13.15
CA THR A 139 -50.85 21.51 -13.54
C THR A 139 -51.89 22.31 -14.33
N ILE A 140 -51.92 23.65 -14.17
CA ILE A 140 -52.90 24.53 -14.84
C ILE A 140 -52.49 24.88 -16.29
N SER A 141 -51.18 24.94 -16.59
CA SER A 141 -50.68 25.35 -17.92
C SER A 141 -50.53 24.18 -18.91
N GLY A 142 -50.39 22.96 -18.41
CA GLY A 142 -50.23 21.75 -19.22
C GLY A 142 -51.40 21.46 -20.16
N PRO A 143 -52.66 21.45 -19.68
CA PRO A 143 -53.83 21.20 -20.53
C PRO A 143 -54.00 22.22 -21.66
N GLU A 144 -53.69 23.50 -21.41
CA GLU A 144 -53.73 24.54 -22.44
C GLU A 144 -52.58 24.44 -23.44
N THR A 145 -51.39 24.04 -23.01
CA THR A 145 -50.25 23.81 -23.92
C THR A 145 -50.51 22.59 -24.81
N VAL A 146 -51.11 21.53 -24.26
CA VAL A 146 -51.55 20.34 -25.01
C VAL A 146 -52.69 20.70 -25.97
N ARG A 147 -53.64 21.55 -25.57
CA ARG A 147 -54.71 22.05 -26.46
C ARG A 147 -54.13 22.86 -27.63
N VAL A 148 -53.20 23.76 -27.38
CA VAL A 148 -52.55 24.60 -28.41
C VAL A 148 -51.72 23.75 -29.37
N ILE A 149 -50.97 22.75 -28.88
CA ILE A 149 -50.22 21.81 -29.73
C ILE A 149 -51.18 20.96 -30.57
N ALA A 150 -52.27 20.45 -29.98
CA ALA A 150 -53.27 19.66 -30.70
C ALA A 150 -54.05 20.49 -31.74
N GLU A 151 -54.36 21.76 -31.46
CA GLU A 151 -54.95 22.71 -32.41
C GLU A 151 -53.98 23.07 -33.53
N PHE A 152 -52.69 23.25 -33.21
CA PHE A 152 -51.63 23.50 -34.18
C PHE A 152 -51.43 22.29 -35.11
N GLU A 153 -51.36 21.07 -34.57
CA GLU A 153 -51.25 19.82 -35.34
C GLU A 153 -52.49 19.58 -36.22
N LYS A 154 -53.71 19.86 -35.71
CA LYS A 154 -54.93 19.82 -36.53
C LYS A 154 -54.92 20.89 -37.64
N SER A 155 -54.36 22.07 -37.39
CA SER A 155 -54.28 23.13 -38.40
C SER A 155 -53.26 22.84 -39.50
N ILE A 156 -52.25 22.00 -39.21
CA ILE A 156 -51.22 21.58 -40.18
C ILE A 156 -51.68 20.38 -41.02
N VAL A 157 -52.49 19.47 -40.45
CA VAL A 157 -52.94 18.24 -41.14
C VAL A 157 -54.31 18.46 -41.81
N GLY A 158 -54.36 19.46 -42.68
CA GLY A 158 -55.37 19.56 -43.73
C GLY A 158 -54.87 18.89 -45.01
N LYS A 159 -54.94 17.55 -45.07
CA LYS A 159 -54.99 16.65 -46.27
C LYS A 159 -54.28 15.31 -46.01
N SER A 160 -55.06 14.23 -46.09
CA SER A 160 -54.67 12.86 -46.50
C SER A 160 -53.39 12.24 -45.93
N ASN A 161 -53.52 11.22 -45.07
CA ASN A 161 -53.07 9.88 -45.46
C ASN A 161 -53.56 8.79 -44.48
N THR A 162 -54.16 7.78 -45.08
CA THR A 162 -54.46 6.42 -44.63
C THR A 162 -53.58 5.89 -43.48
N ILE A 163 -54.24 5.49 -42.40
CA ILE A 163 -53.71 4.59 -41.37
C ILE A 163 -53.42 3.24 -42.03
N LYS A 164 -52.14 2.95 -42.26
CA LYS A 164 -51.56 1.62 -42.44
C LYS A 164 -50.14 1.65 -41.86
N ASP A 165 -49.93 1.01 -40.71
CA ASP A 165 -49.29 -0.31 -40.63
C ASP A 165 -49.05 -0.70 -39.16
N THR A 166 -49.77 -1.72 -38.67
CA THR A 166 -49.52 -2.40 -37.40
C THR A 166 -48.40 -3.41 -37.56
N SER A 167 -47.19 -2.94 -37.87
CA SER A 167 -45.98 -3.75 -37.75
C SER A 167 -45.44 -3.62 -36.31
N PRO A 168 -45.25 -4.72 -35.55
CA PRO A 168 -44.64 -4.65 -34.23
C PRO A 168 -43.24 -4.03 -34.35
N HIS A 169 -42.88 -3.19 -33.39
CA HIS A 169 -41.59 -2.51 -33.41
C HIS A 169 -40.48 -3.57 -33.51
N HIS A 170 -39.39 -3.33 -34.25
CA HIS A 170 -38.34 -4.35 -34.49
C HIS A 170 -37.76 -5.03 -33.21
N GLN A 171 -37.88 -4.36 -32.05
CA GLN A 171 -37.50 -4.89 -30.72
C GLN A 171 -38.52 -5.87 -30.10
N GLU A 172 -39.75 -5.92 -30.61
CA GLU A 172 -40.85 -6.81 -30.16
C GLU A 172 -40.86 -8.14 -30.91
N THR A 173 -39.94 -8.33 -31.85
CA THR A 173 -39.77 -9.61 -32.54
C THR A 173 -39.20 -10.67 -31.57
N LYS A 174 -39.68 -11.91 -31.68
CA LYS A 174 -39.21 -13.05 -30.87
C LYS A 174 -37.68 -13.20 -30.93
N SER A 175 -37.08 -13.01 -32.11
CA SER A 175 -35.63 -13.07 -32.31
C SER A 175 -34.87 -11.96 -31.56
N ALA A 176 -35.41 -10.73 -31.52
CA ALA A 176 -34.82 -9.64 -30.75
C ALA A 176 -34.91 -9.88 -29.25
N GLN A 177 -36.03 -10.42 -28.76
CA GLN A 177 -36.23 -10.76 -27.34
C GLN A 177 -35.30 -11.90 -26.88
N ILE A 178 -35.16 -12.96 -27.67
CA ILE A 178 -34.21 -14.06 -27.39
C ILE A 178 -32.77 -13.54 -27.35
N ARG A 179 -32.40 -12.69 -28.31
CA ARG A 179 -31.07 -12.06 -28.32
C ARG A 179 -30.84 -11.21 -27.07
N PHE A 180 -31.83 -10.40 -26.69
CA PHE A 180 -31.75 -9.55 -25.50
C PHE A 180 -31.57 -10.39 -24.23
N ALA A 181 -32.39 -11.42 -24.03
CA ALA A 181 -32.26 -12.32 -22.87
C ALA A 181 -30.88 -12.97 -22.80
N LYS A 182 -30.36 -13.48 -23.93
CA LYS A 182 -29.00 -14.05 -24.00
C LYS A 182 -27.92 -13.03 -23.62
N GLN A 183 -28.07 -11.77 -24.04
CA GLN A 183 -27.15 -10.69 -23.69
C GLN A 183 -27.22 -10.33 -22.20
N VAL A 184 -28.41 -10.37 -21.59
CA VAL A 184 -28.58 -10.19 -20.14
C VAL A 184 -27.88 -11.31 -19.37
N THR A 185 -28.08 -12.58 -19.72
CA THR A 185 -27.37 -13.70 -19.08
C THR A 185 -25.86 -13.56 -19.23
N SER A 186 -25.38 -13.20 -20.42
CA SER A 186 -23.94 -13.00 -20.66
C SER A 186 -23.36 -11.84 -19.83
N MET A 187 -24.15 -10.80 -19.57
CA MET A 187 -23.76 -9.68 -18.70
C MET A 187 -23.72 -10.10 -17.23
N VAL A 188 -24.72 -10.87 -16.76
CA VAL A 188 -24.74 -11.45 -15.42
C VAL A 188 -23.49 -12.30 -15.20
N ASP A 189 -23.19 -13.22 -16.13
CA ASP A 189 -21.99 -14.07 -16.05
C ASP A 189 -20.70 -13.23 -16.04
N ALA A 190 -20.61 -12.20 -16.88
CA ALA A 190 -19.44 -11.32 -16.92
C ALA A 190 -19.20 -10.60 -15.58
N ILE A 191 -20.27 -10.09 -14.95
CA ILE A 191 -20.19 -9.42 -13.64
C ILE A 191 -19.89 -10.44 -12.53
N LEU A 192 -20.55 -11.61 -12.50
CA LEU A 192 -20.28 -12.65 -11.50
C LEU A 192 -18.82 -13.11 -11.53
N ASN A 193 -18.25 -13.28 -12.72
CA ASN A 193 -16.83 -13.62 -12.88
C ASN A 193 -15.88 -12.52 -12.37
N ALA A 194 -16.37 -11.28 -12.25
CA ALA A 194 -15.64 -10.15 -11.66
C ALA A 194 -15.93 -9.95 -10.16
N GLY A 195 -16.79 -10.79 -9.57
CA GLY A 195 -17.35 -10.63 -8.22
C GLY A 195 -18.69 -9.89 -8.25
N ASN A 196 -19.69 -10.44 -7.56
CA ASN A 196 -21.02 -9.83 -7.48
C ASN A 196 -20.94 -8.53 -6.66
N PRO A 197 -21.26 -7.35 -7.24
CA PRO A 197 -21.18 -6.07 -6.55
C PRO A 197 -22.20 -5.89 -5.41
N PHE A 198 -23.16 -6.80 -5.28
CA PHE A 198 -24.21 -6.77 -4.26
C PHE A 198 -24.00 -7.80 -3.13
N SER A 199 -22.92 -8.57 -3.14
CA SER A 199 -22.63 -9.56 -2.09
C SER A 199 -22.26 -8.90 -0.75
N SER A 200 -22.70 -9.49 0.35
CA SER A 200 -22.58 -8.97 1.73
C SER A 200 -21.14 -8.84 2.26
N GLY A 201 -20.16 -9.47 1.60
CA GLY A 201 -18.75 -9.48 2.04
C GLY A 201 -17.87 -8.33 1.56
N GLU A 202 -18.33 -7.48 0.63
CA GLU A 202 -17.52 -6.37 0.08
C GLU A 202 -17.88 -5.03 0.76
N CYS A 203 -17.12 -4.65 1.79
CA CYS A 203 -17.29 -3.39 2.52
C CYS A 203 -16.63 -2.18 1.84
N GLU A 204 -15.83 -2.40 0.80
CA GLU A 204 -15.05 -1.37 0.11
C GLU A 204 -15.57 -1.12 -1.31
N MET A 205 -15.46 0.11 -1.80
CA MET A 205 -15.84 0.46 -3.17
C MET A 205 -14.71 0.04 -4.13
N ILE A 206 -15.01 -0.84 -5.09
CA ILE A 206 -14.01 -1.42 -5.99
C ILE A 206 -14.40 -1.29 -7.46
N ARG A 207 -13.38 -1.17 -8.33
CA ARG A 207 -13.56 -1.28 -9.77
C ARG A 207 -13.79 -2.74 -10.17
N LEU A 208 -14.88 -3.05 -10.87
CA LEU A 208 -15.26 -4.44 -11.20
C LEU A 208 -14.14 -5.22 -11.90
N HIS A 209 -13.57 -4.66 -12.97
CA HIS A 209 -12.59 -5.38 -13.77
C HIS A 209 -11.24 -5.58 -13.05
N SER A 210 -10.69 -4.52 -12.46
CA SER A 210 -9.34 -4.54 -11.87
C SER A 210 -9.30 -4.92 -10.41
N ARG A 211 -10.46 -4.99 -9.73
CA ARG A 211 -10.58 -5.15 -8.27
C ARG A 211 -9.77 -4.10 -7.50
N GLU A 212 -9.61 -2.93 -8.11
CA GLU A 212 -8.92 -1.78 -7.52
C GLU A 212 -9.84 -1.11 -6.49
N VAL A 213 -9.36 -0.94 -5.26
CA VAL A 213 -10.11 -0.27 -4.19
C VAL A 213 -10.03 1.24 -4.39
N MET A 214 -11.17 1.90 -4.31
CA MET A 214 -11.31 3.34 -4.47
C MET A 214 -10.95 4.05 -3.16
N PRO A 215 -10.34 5.25 -3.24
CA PRO A 215 -9.96 6.01 -2.05
C PRO A 215 -11.18 6.56 -1.30
N ASP A 216 -11.02 6.85 -0.01
CA ASP A 216 -12.09 7.31 0.88
C ASP A 216 -12.78 8.60 0.39
N GLU A 217 -12.06 9.45 -0.33
CA GLU A 217 -12.61 10.66 -0.96
C GLU A 217 -13.68 10.31 -1.99
N SER A 218 -13.51 9.20 -2.73
CA SER A 218 -14.48 8.73 -3.71
C SER A 218 -15.74 8.20 -3.03
N VAL A 219 -15.58 7.47 -1.92
CA VAL A 219 -16.69 6.97 -1.10
C VAL A 219 -17.47 8.12 -0.45
N THR A 220 -16.76 9.12 0.07
CA THR A 220 -17.37 10.33 0.63
C THR A 220 -18.13 11.10 -0.45
N CYS A 221 -17.51 11.29 -1.63
CA CYS A 221 -18.16 11.92 -2.77
C CYS A 221 -19.44 11.17 -3.19
N LEU A 222 -19.42 9.84 -3.20
CA LEU A 222 -20.58 8.99 -3.52
C LEU A 222 -21.72 9.22 -2.54
N LYS A 223 -21.44 9.19 -1.22
CA LYS A 223 -22.44 9.39 -0.16
C LYS A 223 -23.08 10.79 -0.23
N ASP A 224 -22.29 11.79 -0.60
CA ASP A 224 -22.76 13.19 -0.69
C ASP A 224 -23.41 13.56 -2.04
N LEU A 225 -23.47 12.65 -3.03
CA LEU A 225 -23.94 12.96 -4.39
C LEU A 225 -25.34 13.57 -4.42
N GLN A 226 -26.28 12.91 -3.74
CA GLN A 226 -27.67 13.33 -3.73
C GLN A 226 -27.83 14.68 -3.02
N ALA A 227 -27.29 14.81 -1.81
CA ALA A 227 -27.32 16.05 -1.04
C ALA A 227 -26.65 17.22 -1.77
N ARG A 228 -25.59 16.95 -2.55
CA ARG A 228 -24.97 17.96 -3.42
C ARG A 228 -25.90 18.35 -4.57
N GLY A 229 -26.55 17.39 -5.21
CA GLY A 229 -27.54 17.64 -6.27
C GLY A 229 -28.71 18.49 -5.77
N GLU A 230 -29.27 18.16 -4.62
CA GLU A 230 -30.38 18.89 -3.99
C GLU A 230 -30.01 20.33 -3.63
N ARG A 231 -28.81 20.56 -3.09
CA ARG A 231 -28.32 21.93 -2.80
C ARG A 231 -28.19 22.79 -4.05
N GLU A 232 -27.60 22.23 -5.12
CA GLU A 232 -27.45 22.93 -6.40
C GLU A 232 -28.80 23.18 -7.07
N TYR A 233 -29.73 22.23 -7.00
CA TYR A 233 -31.09 22.39 -7.50
C TYR A 233 -31.83 23.50 -6.75
N ASN A 234 -31.87 23.43 -5.42
CA ASN A 234 -32.61 24.40 -4.60
C ASN A 234 -31.99 25.81 -4.64
N GLY A 235 -30.66 25.92 -4.57
CA GLY A 235 -29.96 27.20 -4.60
C GLY A 235 -29.83 27.76 -6.02
N ALA A 236 -29.03 27.11 -6.87
CA ALA A 236 -28.62 27.68 -8.15
C ALA A 236 -29.71 27.60 -9.24
N PHE A 237 -30.68 26.68 -9.12
CA PHE A 237 -31.75 26.55 -10.10
C PHE A 237 -33.07 27.15 -9.61
N VAL A 238 -33.65 26.65 -8.52
CA VAL A 238 -34.95 27.12 -8.01
C VAL A 238 -34.85 28.55 -7.52
N LYS A 239 -33.98 28.82 -6.54
CA LYS A 239 -33.87 30.15 -5.94
C LYS A 239 -33.41 31.17 -6.98
N ASP A 240 -32.26 30.99 -7.61
CA ASP A 240 -31.68 32.01 -8.49
C ASP A 240 -32.49 32.25 -9.78
N ARG A 241 -33.16 31.22 -10.35
CA ARG A 241 -33.84 31.33 -11.65
C ARG A 241 -35.36 31.44 -11.56
N LEU A 242 -35.99 30.71 -10.64
CA LEU A 242 -37.45 30.64 -10.54
C LEU A 242 -38.01 31.64 -9.52
N VAL A 243 -37.32 31.79 -8.37
CA VAL A 243 -37.75 32.67 -7.26
C VAL A 243 -37.19 34.09 -7.42
N ASP A 244 -35.88 34.25 -7.29
CA ASP A 244 -35.19 35.55 -7.28
C ASP A 244 -35.01 36.11 -8.70
N ARG A 245 -35.04 35.23 -9.72
CA ARG A 245 -34.93 35.55 -11.16
C ARG A 245 -33.68 36.38 -11.50
N THR A 246 -32.60 36.17 -10.76
CA THR A 246 -31.30 36.83 -10.95
C THR A 246 -30.54 36.24 -12.14
N THR A 247 -30.86 35.01 -12.54
CA THR A 247 -30.25 34.31 -13.68
C THR A 247 -31.32 33.82 -14.65
N ALA A 248 -31.12 34.02 -15.96
CA ALA A 248 -32.08 33.57 -16.97
C ALA A 248 -32.16 32.04 -17.03
N VAL A 249 -33.36 31.50 -17.27
CA VAL A 249 -33.60 30.04 -17.34
C VAL A 249 -32.74 29.36 -18.42
N SER A 250 -32.45 30.06 -19.52
CA SER A 250 -31.63 29.58 -20.64
C SER A 250 -30.11 29.57 -20.37
N GLU A 251 -29.62 30.20 -19.30
CA GLU A 251 -28.19 30.25 -18.99
C GLU A 251 -27.63 28.88 -18.65
N LEU A 252 -26.37 28.61 -19.01
CA LEU A 252 -25.76 27.31 -18.77
C LEU A 252 -25.58 27.04 -17.27
N ILE A 253 -25.89 25.83 -16.83
CA ILE A 253 -25.61 25.36 -15.47
C ILE A 253 -24.20 24.77 -15.44
N GLN A 254 -23.38 25.16 -14.45
CA GLN A 254 -22.06 24.59 -14.27
C GLN A 254 -22.16 23.10 -13.95
N ARG A 255 -21.34 22.29 -14.61
CA ARG A 255 -21.29 20.85 -14.33
C ARG A 255 -20.61 20.59 -13.00
N ASN A 256 -21.27 19.82 -12.14
CA ASN A 256 -20.63 19.23 -10.98
C ASN A 256 -19.47 18.33 -11.42
N LYS A 257 -18.26 18.64 -10.97
CA LYS A 257 -17.12 17.75 -11.09
C LYS A 257 -17.29 16.63 -10.06
N VAL A 258 -17.78 15.49 -10.53
CA VAL A 258 -17.86 14.23 -9.79
C VAL A 258 -16.81 13.31 -10.39
N THR A 259 -15.84 12.88 -9.59
CA THR A 259 -14.81 11.96 -10.04
C THR A 259 -14.72 10.83 -9.03
N LEU A 260 -15.28 9.67 -9.37
CA LEU A 260 -15.33 8.51 -8.46
C LEU A 260 -14.23 7.48 -8.73
N PHE A 261 -13.78 7.34 -9.98
CA PHE A 261 -12.83 6.29 -10.37
C PHE A 261 -11.53 6.78 -11.06
N ASN A 262 -11.42 8.08 -11.36
CA ASN A 262 -10.33 8.63 -12.18
C ASN A 262 -9.56 9.76 -11.48
N GLU A 263 -8.57 9.45 -10.65
CA GLU A 263 -7.68 10.48 -10.10
C GLU A 263 -6.64 10.96 -11.14
N GLN A 264 -6.31 12.25 -11.10
CA GLN A 264 -5.09 12.74 -11.74
C GLN A 264 -3.91 12.67 -10.74
N PRO A 265 -2.74 12.16 -11.15
CA PRO A 265 -1.60 12.02 -10.25
C PRO A 265 -1.08 13.38 -9.77
N ILE A 266 -0.91 13.53 -8.46
CA ILE A 266 -0.25 14.66 -7.83
C ILE A 266 1.22 14.68 -8.25
N LYS A 267 1.69 15.80 -8.82
CA LYS A 267 3.08 15.98 -9.27
C LYS A 267 3.96 16.45 -8.11
N PHE A 268 4.98 15.68 -7.74
CA PHE A 268 6.04 16.13 -6.81
C PHE A 268 7.04 17.08 -7.50
N LYS A 269 7.58 18.05 -6.73
CA LYS A 269 8.55 19.03 -7.23
C LYS A 269 9.93 18.35 -7.50
N PRO A 270 10.65 18.76 -8.56
CA PRO A 270 11.92 18.13 -8.94
C PRO A 270 13.11 18.54 -8.05
N LYS A 271 13.98 17.56 -7.72
CA LYS A 271 15.18 17.63 -6.86
C LYS A 271 16.16 18.78 -7.15
N GLY A 272 16.22 19.27 -8.39
CA GLY A 272 17.18 20.33 -8.78
C GLY A 272 16.87 21.71 -8.19
N LYS A 273 15.61 22.00 -7.83
CA LYS A 273 15.24 23.29 -7.24
C LYS A 273 15.65 23.40 -5.76
N GLU A 274 15.76 22.28 -5.05
CA GLU A 274 16.11 22.24 -3.62
C GLU A 274 17.59 22.55 -3.41
N MET A 275 18.49 21.97 -4.20
CA MET A 275 19.94 22.20 -4.10
C MET A 275 20.33 23.68 -4.29
N ILE A 276 19.65 24.39 -5.20
CA ILE A 276 19.87 25.83 -5.42
C ILE A 276 19.39 26.66 -4.21
N SER A 277 18.32 26.23 -3.55
CA SER A 277 17.80 26.88 -2.35
C SER A 277 18.75 26.71 -1.15
N GLU A 278 19.33 25.51 -0.98
CA GLU A 278 20.31 25.21 0.07
C GLU A 278 21.57 26.08 -0.08
N LEU A 279 22.15 26.16 -1.29
CA LEU A 279 23.33 26.99 -1.55
C LEU A 279 23.10 28.49 -1.28
N LYS A 280 21.91 29.01 -1.62
CA LYS A 280 21.53 30.39 -1.31
C LYS A 280 21.43 30.65 0.19
N SER A 281 20.89 29.67 0.95
CA SER A 281 20.80 29.73 2.41
C SER A 281 22.18 29.75 3.05
N GLU A 282 23.10 28.88 2.60
CA GLU A 282 24.48 28.83 3.08
C GLU A 282 25.23 30.15 2.82
N ALA A 283 25.12 30.70 1.61
CA ALA A 283 25.73 31.99 1.26
C ALA A 283 25.21 33.14 2.14
N SER A 284 23.90 33.15 2.42
CA SER A 284 23.28 34.12 3.33
C SER A 284 23.78 33.95 4.77
N LEU A 285 23.92 32.71 5.26
CA LEU A 285 24.46 32.45 6.58
C LEU A 285 25.92 32.91 6.71
N PHE A 286 26.77 32.58 5.73
CA PHE A 286 28.16 33.02 5.73
C PHE A 286 28.29 34.54 5.72
N SER A 287 27.44 35.22 4.94
CA SER A 287 27.40 36.69 4.93
C SER A 287 27.04 37.27 6.30
N ARG A 288 26.06 36.67 7.00
CA ARG A 288 25.69 37.07 8.37
C ARG A 288 26.79 36.78 9.39
N LEU A 289 27.44 35.62 9.29
CA LEU A 289 28.57 35.26 10.14
C LEU A 289 29.70 36.28 9.97
N TYR A 290 30.10 36.58 8.73
CA TYR A 290 31.15 37.56 8.43
C TYR A 290 30.84 38.92 9.06
N VAL A 291 29.62 39.43 8.90
CA VAL A 291 29.19 40.70 9.52
C VAL A 291 29.23 40.63 11.05
N SER A 292 28.80 39.50 11.63
CA SER A 292 28.81 39.29 13.09
C SER A 292 30.23 39.29 13.66
N CYS A 293 31.16 38.56 13.03
CA CYS A 293 32.56 38.50 13.43
C CYS A 293 33.24 39.88 13.33
N GLN A 294 32.89 40.71 12.35
CA GLN A 294 33.47 42.05 12.18
C GLN A 294 32.98 43.09 13.20
N ARG A 295 31.76 42.93 13.74
CA ARG A 295 31.11 43.97 14.57
C ARG A 295 30.89 43.58 16.03
N ARG A 296 30.90 42.30 16.38
CA ARG A 296 30.42 41.81 17.68
C ARG A 296 31.34 40.78 18.35
N ASP A 297 32.58 40.63 17.88
CA ASP A 297 33.53 39.61 18.37
C ASP A 297 32.89 38.21 18.40
N GLY A 298 32.47 37.75 17.21
CA GLY A 298 31.69 36.52 17.06
C GLY A 298 32.40 35.28 17.61
N ASN A 299 31.76 34.57 18.53
CA ASN A 299 32.30 33.34 19.13
C ASN A 299 32.19 32.15 18.16
N MET A 300 33.33 31.78 17.56
CA MET A 300 33.42 30.66 16.61
C MET A 300 33.22 29.29 17.27
N ASP A 301 33.58 29.13 18.55
CA ASP A 301 33.33 27.88 19.28
C ASP A 301 31.83 27.65 19.47
N GLU A 302 31.09 28.70 19.83
CA GLU A 302 29.63 28.64 19.93
C GLU A 302 28.98 28.42 18.56
N PHE A 303 29.49 29.07 17.49
CA PHE A 303 28.98 28.87 16.14
C PHE A 303 29.04 27.38 15.73
N PHE A 304 30.20 26.74 15.83
CA PHE A 304 30.37 25.35 15.37
C PHE A 304 29.68 24.29 16.24
N ARG A 305 29.21 24.67 17.44
CA ARG A 305 28.39 23.83 18.32
C ARG A 305 26.97 23.60 17.80
N HIS A 306 26.47 24.48 16.93
CA HIS A 306 25.10 24.43 16.42
C HIS A 306 25.03 23.98 14.96
N GLU A 307 23.85 23.51 14.56
CA GLU A 307 23.58 23.23 13.14
C GLU A 307 23.22 24.51 12.41
N HIS A 308 23.74 24.61 11.20
CA HIS A 308 23.67 25.81 10.36
C HIS A 308 22.55 25.77 9.32
N GLN A 309 21.83 24.64 9.27
CA GLN A 309 20.72 24.37 8.39
C GLN A 309 19.55 23.80 9.22
N PRO A 310 18.30 23.82 8.71
CA PRO A 310 17.13 23.28 9.42
C PRO A 310 17.24 21.78 9.77
N PHE A 311 18.19 21.07 9.16
CA PHE A 311 18.50 19.67 9.37
C PHE A 311 20.02 19.46 9.29
N PRO A 312 20.59 18.46 9.97
CA PRO A 312 22.03 18.20 9.97
C PRO A 312 22.47 17.66 8.59
N PRO A 313 23.28 18.39 7.78
CA PRO A 313 23.63 17.95 6.43
C PRO A 313 24.41 16.64 6.43
N SER A 314 25.28 16.47 7.43
CA SER A 314 26.08 15.27 7.66
C SER A 314 25.24 14.00 7.84
N LEU A 315 23.97 14.12 8.23
CA LEU A 315 23.05 13.03 8.54
C LEU A 315 21.73 13.11 7.77
N SER A 316 21.55 14.05 6.84
CA SER A 316 20.29 14.16 6.10
C SER A 316 20.47 14.70 4.69
N THR A 317 19.52 14.40 3.81
CA THR A 317 19.39 14.98 2.48
C THR A 317 18.02 15.63 2.42
N SER A 318 18.00 16.96 2.47
CA SER A 318 16.77 17.77 2.45
C SER A 318 15.74 17.32 3.51
N GLY A 319 16.20 17.14 4.76
CA GLY A 319 15.38 16.73 5.90
C GLY A 319 15.04 15.23 5.97
N SER A 320 15.43 14.43 4.96
CA SER A 320 15.27 12.97 4.96
C SER A 320 16.55 12.24 5.33
N LEU A 321 16.46 11.03 5.89
CA LEU A 321 17.63 10.19 6.16
C LEU A 321 18.47 9.98 4.90
N ARG A 322 19.80 10.06 5.05
CA ARG A 322 20.73 9.82 3.96
C ARG A 322 20.82 8.32 3.69
N GLN A 323 20.60 7.94 2.43
CA GLN A 323 20.69 6.56 1.95
C GLN A 323 22.03 6.33 1.24
N SER A 324 22.61 5.14 1.35
CA SER A 324 23.81 4.74 0.59
C SER A 324 23.79 3.25 0.25
N LYS A 325 24.80 2.76 -0.50
CA LYS A 325 24.92 1.35 -0.87
C LYS A 325 25.32 0.51 0.35
N LYS A 326 24.32 -0.13 0.99
CA LYS A 326 24.50 -1.06 2.13
C LYS A 326 25.51 -2.18 1.84
N SER A 327 25.56 -2.66 0.60
CA SER A 327 26.32 -3.84 0.18
C SER A 327 27.83 -3.77 0.41
N ASP A 328 28.40 -2.57 0.60
CA ASP A 328 29.83 -2.40 0.84
C ASP A 328 30.30 -3.05 2.14
N LEU A 329 29.42 -3.16 3.15
CA LEU A 329 29.74 -3.88 4.39
C LEU A 329 29.82 -5.39 4.14
N VAL A 330 28.92 -5.95 3.33
CA VAL A 330 28.93 -7.39 2.99
C VAL A 330 30.25 -7.77 2.36
N ASN A 331 30.76 -6.95 1.42
CA ASN A 331 32.06 -7.16 0.81
C ASN A 331 33.21 -7.19 1.85
N CYS A 332 33.12 -6.38 2.91
CA CYS A 332 34.13 -6.37 3.97
C CYS A 332 34.04 -7.61 4.88
N LEU A 333 32.86 -8.22 5.00
CA LEU A 333 32.62 -9.45 5.76
C LEU A 333 33.04 -10.68 4.96
N GLU A 334 32.78 -10.69 3.64
CA GLU A 334 33.21 -11.77 2.73
C GLU A 334 34.73 -11.94 2.69
N GLU A 335 35.51 -10.87 2.93
CA GLU A 335 36.97 -10.93 3.09
C GLU A 335 37.41 -11.79 4.31
N LEU A 336 36.50 -12.21 5.18
CA LEU A 336 36.78 -12.99 6.40
C LEU A 336 36.41 -14.48 6.31
N MET A 337 35.91 -14.93 5.17
CA MET A 337 35.53 -16.32 4.92
C MET A 337 36.34 -16.90 3.76
N GLN A 338 36.31 -18.22 3.64
CA GLN A 338 36.93 -18.89 2.50
C GLN A 338 36.02 -18.81 1.25
N PRO A 339 36.58 -18.78 0.04
CA PRO A 339 35.81 -18.88 -1.19
C PRO A 339 34.98 -20.18 -1.24
N VAL A 340 33.71 -20.05 -1.60
CA VAL A 340 32.78 -21.19 -1.69
C VAL A 340 32.70 -21.66 -3.14
N GLU A 341 33.26 -22.83 -3.43
CA GLU A 341 33.23 -23.41 -4.79
C GLU A 341 31.89 -24.09 -5.11
N ASN A 342 31.33 -24.83 -4.15
CA ASN A 342 30.12 -25.61 -4.32
C ASN A 342 29.06 -25.22 -3.28
N ARG A 343 27.78 -25.34 -3.64
CA ARG A 343 26.70 -25.10 -2.68
C ARG A 343 26.75 -26.17 -1.58
N PRO A 344 26.88 -25.78 -0.30
CA PRO A 344 26.94 -26.72 0.81
C PRO A 344 25.57 -27.37 1.04
N PRO A 345 25.52 -28.59 1.60
CA PRO A 345 24.28 -29.22 2.01
C PRO A 345 23.67 -28.46 3.21
N TYR A 346 22.35 -28.37 3.24
CA TYR A 346 21.58 -27.75 4.32
C TYR A 346 20.34 -28.59 4.63
N ASP A 347 19.98 -28.64 5.91
CA ASP A 347 18.79 -29.36 6.38
C ASP A 347 17.58 -28.42 6.49
N VAL A 348 17.83 -27.13 6.72
CA VAL A 348 16.80 -26.10 6.89
C VAL A 348 17.03 -24.96 5.91
N ASN A 349 15.98 -24.51 5.23
CA ASN A 349 16.03 -23.32 4.38
C ASN A 349 15.00 -22.28 4.83
N ILE A 350 15.48 -21.15 5.35
CA ILE A 350 14.66 -20.04 5.80
C ILE A 350 14.63 -18.98 4.69
N LEU A 351 13.44 -18.64 4.24
CA LEU A 351 13.20 -17.81 3.08
C LEU A 351 12.66 -16.44 3.50
N ASP A 352 13.35 -15.39 3.07
CA ASP A 352 12.82 -14.03 3.08
C ASP A 352 11.69 -13.95 2.05
N GLY A 353 10.45 -14.02 2.54
CA GLY A 353 9.28 -14.18 1.69
C GLY A 353 9.12 -13.02 0.69
N ALA A 354 9.38 -11.79 1.12
CA ALA A 354 9.32 -10.62 0.24
C ALA A 354 10.34 -10.72 -0.90
N VAL A 355 11.54 -11.23 -0.62
CA VAL A 355 12.56 -11.51 -1.64
C VAL A 355 12.11 -12.62 -2.59
N ILE A 356 11.53 -13.72 -2.07
CA ILE A 356 11.00 -14.81 -2.90
C ILE A 356 9.92 -14.30 -3.85
N VAL A 357 8.95 -13.53 -3.37
CA VAL A 357 7.86 -12.97 -4.18
C VAL A 357 8.36 -12.01 -5.27
N ASN A 358 9.42 -11.25 -4.98
CA ASN A 358 10.05 -10.40 -6.00
C ASN A 358 10.82 -11.21 -7.06
N MET A 359 11.40 -12.35 -6.70
CA MET A 359 12.08 -13.26 -7.64
C MET A 359 11.07 -14.04 -8.49
N LEU A 360 10.02 -14.56 -7.86
CA LEU A 360 8.96 -15.34 -8.48
C LEU A 360 7.91 -14.42 -9.10
N LYS A 361 8.26 -13.83 -10.25
CA LYS A 361 7.29 -13.01 -10.99
C LYS A 361 6.14 -13.88 -11.52
N PRO A 362 4.92 -13.33 -11.63
CA PRO A 362 3.75 -14.09 -12.06
C PRO A 362 3.81 -14.71 -13.47
N GLY A 363 4.69 -14.22 -14.35
CA GLY A 363 4.87 -14.79 -15.68
C GLY A 363 3.56 -14.85 -16.48
N MET A 364 3.13 -16.06 -16.83
CA MET A 364 1.91 -16.33 -17.59
C MET A 364 0.64 -16.49 -16.72
N ALA A 365 0.77 -16.48 -15.38
CA ALA A 365 -0.37 -16.60 -14.49
C ALA A 365 -1.32 -15.40 -14.67
N LYS A 366 -2.62 -15.68 -14.82
CA LYS A 366 -3.63 -14.65 -15.02
C LYS A 366 -4.29 -14.22 -13.73
N THR A 367 -4.40 -15.11 -12.75
CA THR A 367 -5.02 -14.86 -11.45
C THR A 367 -4.08 -15.20 -10.30
N PHE A 368 -4.32 -14.63 -9.11
CA PHE A 368 -3.51 -14.95 -7.93
C PHE A 368 -3.59 -16.44 -7.56
N GLY A 369 -4.72 -17.11 -7.80
CA GLY A 369 -4.85 -18.56 -7.64
C GLY A 369 -3.86 -19.33 -8.51
N GLN A 370 -3.79 -19.00 -9.81
CA GLN A 370 -2.82 -19.62 -10.71
C GLN A 370 -1.37 -19.31 -10.31
N TYR A 371 -1.10 -18.08 -9.86
CA TYR A 371 0.24 -17.71 -9.38
C TYR A 371 0.65 -18.53 -8.17
N SER A 372 -0.23 -18.68 -7.19
CA SER A 372 0.03 -19.48 -6.00
C SER A 372 0.32 -20.93 -6.36
N GLU A 373 -0.56 -21.58 -7.13
CA GLU A 373 -0.47 -23.01 -7.39
C GLU A 373 0.67 -23.37 -8.35
N SER A 374 0.81 -22.65 -9.46
CA SER A 374 1.73 -23.00 -10.55
C SER A 374 3.15 -22.46 -10.37
N ILE A 375 3.34 -21.45 -9.52
CA ILE A 375 4.65 -20.79 -9.35
C ILE A 375 5.11 -20.87 -7.89
N PHE A 376 4.38 -20.25 -6.97
CA PHE A 376 4.83 -20.12 -5.58
C PHE A 376 4.89 -21.48 -4.85
N CYS A 377 3.81 -22.27 -4.90
CA CYS A 377 3.76 -23.58 -4.27
C CYS A 377 4.71 -24.59 -4.92
N GLN A 378 4.92 -24.51 -6.25
CA GLN A 378 5.91 -25.34 -6.94
C GLN A 378 7.34 -25.02 -6.50
N TYR A 379 7.64 -23.74 -6.28
CA TYR A 379 8.92 -23.32 -5.72
C TYR A 379 9.13 -23.90 -4.32
N LEU A 380 8.13 -23.80 -3.43
CA LEU A 380 8.22 -24.37 -2.08
C LEU A 380 8.38 -25.91 -2.10
N LYS A 381 7.68 -26.62 -2.98
CA LYS A 381 7.85 -28.07 -3.18
C LYS A 381 9.28 -28.41 -3.62
N SER A 382 9.87 -27.61 -4.52
CA SER A 382 11.26 -27.77 -4.94
C SER A 382 12.24 -27.54 -3.77
N GLU A 383 12.01 -26.52 -2.93
CA GLU A 383 12.86 -26.30 -1.74
C GLU A 383 12.70 -27.42 -0.70
N LEU A 384 11.48 -27.91 -0.49
CA LEU A 384 11.18 -29.06 0.37
C LEU A 384 11.79 -30.36 -0.19
N SER A 385 12.08 -30.47 -1.48
CA SER A 385 12.81 -31.64 -2.00
C SER A 385 14.27 -31.67 -1.51
N ARG A 386 14.85 -30.49 -1.22
CA ARG A 386 16.27 -30.30 -0.88
C ARG A 386 16.53 -30.17 0.61
N ALA A 387 15.56 -29.68 1.38
CA ALA A 387 15.63 -29.49 2.83
C ALA A 387 14.72 -30.48 3.57
N CYS A 388 14.95 -30.67 4.86
CA CYS A 388 14.02 -31.31 5.79
C CYS A 388 12.98 -30.32 6.34
N ARG A 389 13.35 -29.03 6.38
CA ARG A 389 12.49 -27.95 6.85
C ARG A 389 12.61 -26.70 5.97
N VAL A 390 11.48 -26.08 5.64
CA VAL A 390 11.42 -24.80 4.91
C VAL A 390 10.57 -23.81 5.69
N ASP A 391 11.14 -22.64 5.97
CA ASP A 391 10.46 -21.56 6.67
C ASP A 391 10.26 -20.38 5.70
N VAL A 392 9.05 -19.82 5.60
CA VAL A 392 8.78 -18.59 4.86
C VAL A 392 8.42 -17.49 5.86
N VAL A 393 9.23 -16.44 5.89
CA VAL A 393 9.12 -15.35 6.85
C VAL A 393 8.74 -14.07 6.12
N TRP A 394 7.62 -13.45 6.51
CA TRP A 394 7.10 -12.20 5.95
C TRP A 394 7.38 -11.02 6.87
N ASP A 395 7.46 -9.83 6.28
CA ASP A 395 7.34 -8.55 7.00
C ASP A 395 5.91 -8.33 7.50
N ILE A 396 5.80 -7.57 8.58
CA ILE A 396 4.54 -7.00 9.07
C ILE A 396 4.53 -5.50 8.78
N TYR A 397 3.46 -4.99 8.18
CA TYR A 397 3.36 -3.59 7.80
C TYR A 397 2.56 -2.80 8.84
N ILE A 398 3.27 -2.22 9.81
CA ILE A 398 2.64 -1.43 10.88
C ILE A 398 2.56 0.06 10.49
N PRO A 399 1.39 0.71 10.60
CA PRO A 399 1.26 2.16 10.39
C PRO A 399 2.15 2.97 11.35
N ASN A 400 2.69 4.08 10.86
CA ASN A 400 3.52 5.02 11.66
C ASN A 400 4.78 4.40 12.32
N SER A 401 5.30 3.30 11.78
CA SER A 401 6.56 2.72 12.27
C SER A 401 7.80 3.52 11.86
N LEU A 402 8.97 3.17 12.40
CA LEU A 402 10.26 3.77 11.98
C LEU A 402 10.54 3.59 10.48
N LYS A 403 9.97 2.54 9.86
CA LYS A 403 10.10 2.26 8.43
C LYS A 403 9.03 2.91 7.56
N SER A 404 7.94 3.43 8.14
CA SER A 404 6.86 4.10 7.38
C SER A 404 7.40 5.21 6.46
N GLN A 405 8.33 6.05 6.95
CA GLN A 405 8.95 7.11 6.14
C GLN A 405 9.76 6.55 4.96
N ALA A 406 10.52 5.46 5.17
CA ALA A 406 11.26 4.80 4.10
C ALA A 406 10.31 4.18 3.05
N ARG A 407 9.16 3.65 3.48
CA ARG A 407 8.11 3.13 2.59
C ARG A 407 7.45 4.26 1.79
N LEU A 408 7.11 5.38 2.43
CA LEU A 408 6.54 6.57 1.78
C LEU A 408 7.47 7.13 0.69
N GLN A 409 8.78 7.15 0.93
CA GLN A 409 9.76 7.56 -0.08
C GLN A 409 9.84 6.60 -1.28
N ARG A 410 9.57 5.29 -1.08
CA ARG A 410 9.55 4.28 -2.16
C ARG A 410 8.26 4.31 -2.98
N LEU A 411 7.14 4.70 -2.35
CA LEU A 411 5.82 4.78 -2.96
C LEU A 411 5.79 5.81 -4.09
N GLY A 412 6.26 7.04 -3.85
CA GLY A 412 6.40 8.12 -4.84
C GLY A 412 5.08 8.67 -5.44
N CYS A 413 4.10 7.80 -5.70
CA CYS A 413 2.75 8.07 -6.18
C CYS A 413 1.73 7.22 -5.38
N PRO A 414 0.43 7.59 -5.36
CA PRO A 414 -0.60 6.69 -4.85
C PRO A 414 -0.58 5.40 -5.69
N VAL A 415 -0.30 4.28 -5.04
CA VAL A 415 -0.28 2.97 -5.66
C VAL A 415 -1.62 2.30 -5.40
N LYS A 416 -2.25 1.84 -6.48
CA LYS A 416 -3.53 1.13 -6.50
C LYS A 416 -3.55 -0.03 -5.51
N VAL A 417 -4.52 -0.01 -4.60
CA VAL A 417 -4.83 -1.17 -3.74
C VAL A 417 -5.64 -2.15 -4.58
N VAL A 418 -5.25 -3.42 -4.61
CA VAL A 418 -5.91 -4.46 -5.40
C VAL A 418 -6.23 -5.62 -4.47
N ARG A 419 -7.50 -6.03 -4.46
CA ARG A 419 -7.97 -7.15 -3.62
C ARG A 419 -7.35 -8.47 -4.06
N VAL A 420 -6.68 -9.17 -3.14
CA VAL A 420 -6.02 -10.45 -3.44
C VAL A 420 -6.95 -11.63 -3.13
N GLN A 421 -7.46 -12.29 -4.18
CA GLN A 421 -8.31 -13.47 -4.10
C GLN A 421 -7.96 -14.45 -5.22
N THR A 422 -8.35 -15.72 -5.09
CA THR A 422 -8.06 -16.79 -6.07
C THR A 422 -8.45 -16.42 -7.51
N SER A 423 -9.61 -15.78 -7.69
CA SER A 423 -10.14 -15.33 -8.98
C SER A 423 -9.64 -13.95 -9.42
N SER A 424 -9.09 -13.14 -8.51
CA SER A 424 -8.63 -11.78 -8.82
C SER A 424 -7.51 -11.81 -9.87
N PRO A 425 -7.58 -10.96 -10.91
CA PRO A 425 -6.55 -10.88 -11.93
C PRO A 425 -5.26 -10.30 -11.36
N ILE A 426 -4.13 -10.79 -11.84
CA ILE A 426 -2.82 -10.27 -11.45
C ILE A 426 -2.63 -8.88 -12.06
N PRO A 427 -2.17 -7.88 -11.28
CA PRO A 427 -1.92 -6.56 -11.81
C PRO A 427 -0.77 -6.57 -12.82
N GLY A 428 -0.98 -5.92 -13.98
CA GLY A 428 0.01 -5.89 -15.07
C GLY A 428 1.36 -5.27 -14.68
N LYS A 429 1.39 -4.42 -13.65
CA LYS A 429 2.62 -3.84 -13.09
C LYS A 429 2.92 -4.41 -11.70
N TRP A 430 3.40 -5.65 -11.66
CA TRP A 430 3.74 -6.37 -10.42
C TRP A 430 4.62 -5.58 -9.45
N HIS A 431 5.64 -4.90 -9.96
CA HIS A 431 6.54 -4.12 -9.11
C HIS A 431 5.87 -2.88 -8.48
N GLU A 432 4.88 -2.27 -9.15
CA GLU A 432 4.10 -1.20 -8.54
C GLU A 432 3.17 -1.78 -7.47
N PHE A 433 2.50 -2.91 -7.75
CA PHE A 433 1.64 -3.60 -6.78
C PHE A 433 2.37 -3.88 -5.44
N LEU A 434 3.60 -4.40 -5.50
CA LEU A 434 4.43 -4.71 -4.33
C LEU A 434 4.97 -3.47 -3.58
N LYS A 435 4.73 -2.24 -4.05
CA LYS A 435 5.08 -1.03 -3.28
C LYS A 435 4.03 -0.66 -2.24
N ASN A 436 2.79 -1.10 -2.42
CA ASN A 436 1.70 -0.82 -1.49
C ASN A 436 1.72 -1.83 -0.33
N ASP A 437 1.63 -1.32 0.90
CA ASP A 437 1.71 -2.13 2.11
C ASP A 437 0.49 -3.05 2.28
N GLN A 438 -0.72 -2.56 1.99
CA GLN A 438 -1.96 -3.36 2.04
C GLN A 438 -1.92 -4.52 1.05
N ASN A 439 -1.50 -4.26 -0.18
CA ASN A 439 -1.34 -5.29 -1.21
C ASN A 439 -0.39 -6.41 -0.79
N LYS A 440 0.71 -6.06 -0.12
CA LYS A 440 1.67 -7.06 0.38
C LYS A 440 1.09 -7.85 1.54
N THR A 441 0.43 -7.19 2.49
CA THR A 441 -0.24 -7.87 3.60
C THR A 441 -1.24 -8.91 3.08
N GLU A 442 -2.17 -8.51 2.19
CA GLU A 442 -3.15 -9.45 1.63
C GLU A 442 -2.49 -10.56 0.80
N LEU A 443 -1.47 -10.25 0.00
CA LEU A 443 -0.75 -11.26 -0.77
C LEU A 443 -0.07 -12.29 0.14
N PHE A 444 0.59 -11.86 1.21
CA PHE A 444 1.34 -12.75 2.09
C PHE A 444 0.43 -13.69 2.87
N SER A 445 -0.71 -13.19 3.36
CA SER A 445 -1.73 -14.03 3.99
C SER A 445 -2.32 -15.03 2.98
N PHE A 446 -2.71 -14.57 1.77
CA PHE A 446 -3.22 -15.43 0.71
C PHE A 446 -2.25 -16.55 0.31
N LEU A 447 -0.95 -16.24 0.14
CA LEU A 447 0.06 -17.24 -0.22
C LEU A 447 0.30 -18.23 0.92
N THR A 448 0.22 -17.78 2.17
CA THR A 448 0.36 -18.64 3.35
C THR A 448 -0.79 -19.63 3.45
N GLU A 449 -2.03 -19.15 3.38
CA GLU A 449 -3.23 -20.00 3.38
C GLU A 449 -3.19 -21.01 2.23
N SER A 450 -2.88 -20.55 1.01
CA SER A 450 -2.86 -21.39 -0.17
C SER A 450 -1.77 -22.47 -0.11
N ALA A 451 -0.58 -22.15 0.38
CA ALA A 451 0.51 -23.12 0.50
C ALA A 451 0.24 -24.18 1.59
N ILE A 452 -0.26 -23.76 2.76
CA ILE A 452 -0.60 -24.68 3.85
C ILE A 452 -1.73 -25.64 3.43
N ALA A 453 -2.73 -25.13 2.70
CA ALA A 453 -3.82 -25.95 2.17
C ALA A 453 -3.36 -26.94 1.08
N SER A 454 -2.56 -26.49 0.11
CA SER A 454 -2.28 -27.24 -1.13
C SER A 454 -1.04 -28.14 -1.10
N ILE A 455 -0.05 -27.86 -0.25
CA ILE A 455 1.19 -28.63 -0.19
C ILE A 455 1.02 -29.77 0.81
N ASP A 456 0.92 -31.01 0.34
CA ASP A 456 0.99 -32.18 1.22
C ASP A 456 2.44 -32.66 1.36
N THR A 457 2.92 -32.79 2.60
CA THR A 457 4.32 -33.08 2.90
C THR A 457 4.48 -33.67 4.29
N SER A 458 5.37 -34.66 4.42
CA SER A 458 5.83 -35.18 5.72
C SER A 458 6.99 -34.37 6.31
N LYS A 459 7.61 -33.50 5.51
CA LYS A 459 8.66 -32.54 5.90
C LYS A 459 8.08 -31.27 6.50
N GLU A 460 8.86 -30.54 7.28
CA GLU A 460 8.41 -29.33 7.98
C GLU A 460 8.31 -28.12 7.03
N LEU A 461 7.11 -27.60 6.84
CA LEU A 461 6.83 -26.30 6.23
C LEU A 461 6.31 -25.36 7.33
N VAL A 462 6.97 -24.21 7.50
CA VAL A 462 6.64 -23.20 8.50
C VAL A 462 6.43 -21.88 7.79
N MET A 463 5.29 -21.23 7.97
CA MET A 463 5.00 -19.97 7.32
C MET A 463 4.45 -18.98 8.33
N THR A 464 5.03 -17.79 8.37
CA THR A 464 4.50 -16.71 9.21
C THR A 464 3.22 -16.15 8.60
N ASP A 465 2.31 -15.61 9.41
CA ASP A 465 1.19 -14.78 8.94
C ASP A 465 0.80 -13.78 10.02
N GLY A 466 0.95 -12.49 9.74
CA GLY A 466 0.91 -11.44 10.76
C GLY A 466 1.83 -11.78 11.94
N THR A 467 1.30 -11.77 13.17
CA THR A 467 2.05 -12.19 14.37
C THR A 467 2.06 -13.72 14.57
N GLY A 468 1.21 -14.46 13.86
CA GLY A 468 1.09 -15.92 13.97
C GLY A 468 2.06 -16.69 13.08
N VAL A 469 2.00 -18.02 13.20
CA VAL A 469 2.72 -18.98 12.38
C VAL A 469 1.81 -20.16 12.08
N SER A 470 1.76 -20.57 10.81
CA SER A 470 1.14 -21.82 10.35
C SER A 470 2.21 -22.85 10.03
N CYS A 471 1.98 -24.11 10.41
CA CYS A 471 2.93 -25.20 10.19
C CYS A 471 2.27 -26.41 9.54
N LYS A 472 3.05 -27.15 8.74
CA LYS A 472 2.68 -28.46 8.20
C LYS A 472 3.90 -29.41 8.24
N PRO A 473 3.83 -30.58 8.91
CA PRO A 473 2.74 -31.01 9.79
C PRO A 473 2.54 -30.07 10.99
N LEU A 474 1.39 -30.18 11.65
CA LEU A 474 1.09 -29.40 12.85
C LEU A 474 2.13 -29.66 13.93
N ARG A 475 2.62 -28.59 14.55
CA ARG A 475 3.63 -28.63 15.61
C ARG A 475 3.41 -27.53 16.62
N GLU A 476 4.09 -27.65 17.75
CA GLU A 476 4.19 -26.64 18.78
C GLU A 476 5.01 -25.44 18.26
N THR A 477 4.49 -24.21 18.44
CA THR A 477 5.05 -22.99 17.85
C THR A 477 5.33 -21.87 18.85
N SER A 478 5.24 -22.08 20.16
CA SER A 478 5.46 -21.02 21.18
C SER A 478 6.83 -20.34 21.05
N ALA A 479 7.85 -21.10 20.63
CA ALA A 479 9.19 -20.56 20.38
C ALA A 479 9.27 -19.55 19.22
N ILE A 480 8.29 -19.57 18.30
CA ILE A 480 8.29 -18.75 17.06
C ILE A 480 7.00 -17.92 16.83
N ALA A 481 5.97 -18.08 17.68
CA ALA A 481 4.73 -17.31 17.65
C ALA A 481 4.09 -17.17 19.05
N PRO A 482 3.42 -16.05 19.38
CA PRO A 482 3.20 -14.87 18.53
C PRO A 482 4.45 -13.96 18.45
N CYS A 483 4.88 -13.58 17.24
CA CYS A 483 6.05 -12.73 17.04
C CYS A 483 5.62 -11.32 16.62
N ASN A 484 6.09 -10.29 17.32
CA ASN A 484 5.77 -8.89 17.04
C ASN A 484 6.88 -8.14 16.27
N HIS A 485 7.83 -8.88 15.68
CA HIS A 485 8.86 -8.27 14.85
C HIS A 485 8.24 -7.76 13.56
N GLU A 486 8.43 -6.46 13.30
CA GLU A 486 7.94 -5.81 12.10
C GLU A 486 8.64 -6.33 10.83
N GLU A 487 9.91 -6.71 10.93
CA GLU A 487 10.75 -7.03 9.78
C GLU A 487 11.12 -8.50 9.72
N ALA A 488 11.15 -9.04 8.50
CA ALA A 488 11.56 -10.41 8.26
C ALA A 488 13.02 -10.67 8.69
N ASP A 489 13.90 -9.67 8.61
CA ASP A 489 15.33 -9.80 8.91
C ASP A 489 15.63 -10.37 10.31
N SER A 490 14.99 -9.80 11.32
CA SER A 490 15.10 -10.12 12.73
C SER A 490 14.22 -11.30 13.10
N ARG A 491 13.06 -11.45 12.44
CA ARG A 491 12.18 -12.61 12.62
C ARG A 491 12.84 -13.89 12.11
N MET A 492 13.57 -13.85 10.99
CA MET A 492 14.32 -15.01 10.49
C MET A 492 15.31 -15.56 11.52
N MET A 493 15.95 -14.70 12.33
CA MET A 493 16.89 -15.16 13.38
C MET A 493 16.18 -15.93 14.51
N VAL A 494 14.91 -15.62 14.78
CA VAL A 494 14.08 -16.41 15.71
C VAL A 494 13.86 -17.82 15.15
N HIS A 495 13.57 -17.93 13.85
CA HIS A 495 13.42 -19.21 13.18
C HIS A 495 14.74 -20.00 13.09
N VAL A 496 15.89 -19.34 12.89
CA VAL A 496 17.23 -19.97 13.00
C VAL A 496 17.42 -20.56 14.39
N THR A 497 17.06 -19.80 15.43
CA THR A 497 17.21 -20.23 16.84
C THR A 497 16.31 -21.43 17.16
N ASP A 498 15.04 -21.42 16.72
CA ASP A 498 14.13 -22.56 16.87
C ASP A 498 14.63 -23.81 16.13
N ALA A 499 15.11 -23.66 14.89
CA ALA A 499 15.69 -24.77 14.15
C ALA A 499 16.93 -25.34 14.86
N PHE A 500 17.82 -24.48 15.36
CA PHE A 500 19.01 -24.91 16.09
C PHE A 500 18.67 -25.67 17.38
N HIS A 501 17.74 -25.16 18.20
CA HIS A 501 17.30 -25.83 19.43
C HIS A 501 16.57 -27.16 19.17
N ARG A 502 16.01 -27.35 17.97
CA ARG A 502 15.44 -28.63 17.51
C ARG A 502 16.48 -29.60 16.97
N GLY A 503 17.76 -29.24 17.01
CA GLY A 503 18.89 -30.11 16.66
C GLY A 503 19.43 -29.93 15.24
N TYR A 504 18.86 -29.01 14.43
CA TYR A 504 19.40 -28.73 13.10
C TYR A 504 20.70 -27.92 13.20
N LYS A 505 21.75 -28.37 12.51
CA LYS A 505 23.07 -27.70 12.52
C LYS A 505 23.42 -27.01 11.21
N LYS A 506 22.82 -27.41 10.08
CA LYS A 506 23.10 -26.85 8.76
C LYS A 506 21.90 -26.07 8.26
N ILE A 507 21.95 -24.76 8.43
CA ILE A 507 20.83 -23.86 8.15
C ILE A 507 21.23 -22.89 7.04
N GLN A 508 20.34 -22.70 6.07
CA GLN A 508 20.49 -21.70 5.02
C GLN A 508 19.41 -20.62 5.16
N ILE A 509 19.79 -19.36 4.95
CA ILE A 509 18.86 -18.23 4.79
C ILE A 509 18.95 -17.72 3.35
N ARG A 510 17.80 -17.49 2.71
CA ARG A 510 17.71 -16.85 1.39
C ARG A 510 17.23 -15.40 1.55
N SER A 511 18.10 -14.43 1.29
CA SER A 511 17.74 -13.00 1.31
C SER A 511 18.65 -12.16 0.39
N VAL A 512 18.31 -10.89 0.20
CA VAL A 512 19.16 -9.88 -0.47
C VAL A 512 19.49 -8.70 0.45
N ASP A 513 18.99 -8.69 1.69
CA ASP A 513 19.22 -7.59 2.61
C ASP A 513 20.53 -7.79 3.40
N THR A 514 21.32 -6.73 3.46
CA THR A 514 22.57 -6.69 4.24
C THR A 514 22.31 -6.87 5.73
N ASP A 515 21.15 -6.39 6.20
CA ASP A 515 20.76 -6.46 7.61
C ASP A 515 20.70 -7.94 8.07
N VAL A 516 20.25 -8.84 7.19
CA VAL A 516 20.22 -10.31 7.43
C VAL A 516 21.61 -10.89 7.62
N VAL A 517 22.60 -10.49 6.82
CA VAL A 517 23.99 -10.99 6.95
C VAL A 517 24.59 -10.56 8.28
N VAL A 518 24.39 -9.29 8.66
CA VAL A 518 24.85 -8.73 9.93
C VAL A 518 24.24 -9.48 11.12
N LEU A 519 22.93 -9.74 11.08
CA LEU A 519 22.22 -10.46 12.13
C LEU A 519 22.61 -11.94 12.18
N ALA A 520 22.83 -12.58 11.04
CA ALA A 520 23.28 -13.97 10.96
C ALA A 520 24.62 -14.17 11.66
N VAL A 521 25.60 -13.30 11.41
CA VAL A 521 26.94 -13.35 12.05
C VAL A 521 26.83 -13.16 13.57
N SER A 522 26.03 -12.19 14.02
CA SER A 522 25.79 -12.00 15.46
C SER A 522 25.06 -13.19 16.09
N THR A 523 24.13 -13.83 15.37
CA THR A 523 23.35 -14.96 15.86
C THR A 523 24.21 -16.22 16.02
N VAL A 524 25.07 -16.54 15.05
CA VAL A 524 25.97 -17.70 15.15
C VAL A 524 26.91 -17.57 16.34
N SER A 525 27.54 -16.41 16.51
CA SER A 525 28.48 -16.19 17.62
C SER A 525 27.83 -16.35 18.99
N GLU A 526 26.52 -16.09 19.10
CA GLU A 526 25.82 -16.10 20.39
C GLU A 526 25.15 -17.45 20.68
N LEU A 527 24.72 -18.21 19.66
CA LEU A 527 24.25 -19.59 19.84
C LEU A 527 25.40 -20.58 20.07
N GLY A 528 26.54 -20.39 19.38
CA GLY A 528 27.67 -21.31 19.44
C GLY A 528 27.30 -22.73 18.97
N GLY A 529 27.95 -23.75 19.55
CA GLY A 529 27.51 -25.15 19.43
C GLY A 529 27.63 -25.80 18.04
N GLY A 530 28.46 -25.25 17.15
CA GLY A 530 28.74 -25.83 15.82
C GLY A 530 27.64 -25.59 14.77
N LEU A 531 26.91 -24.47 14.88
CA LEU A 531 25.95 -24.03 13.87
C LEU A 531 26.65 -23.60 12.57
N GLU A 532 26.38 -24.31 11.48
CA GLU A 532 26.76 -23.94 10.11
C GLU A 532 25.62 -23.11 9.47
N LEU A 533 25.66 -21.80 9.66
CA LEU A 533 24.70 -20.87 9.05
C LEU A 533 25.24 -20.29 7.74
N TRP A 534 24.48 -20.46 6.67
CA TRP A 534 24.77 -19.97 5.32
C TRP A 534 23.75 -18.92 4.89
N VAL A 535 24.19 -17.81 4.30
CA VAL A 535 23.29 -16.84 3.69
C VAL A 535 23.45 -16.91 2.18
N ALA A 536 22.46 -17.46 1.49
CA ALA A 536 22.32 -17.38 0.04
C ALA A 536 21.90 -15.96 -0.33
N PHE A 537 22.89 -15.10 -0.56
CA PHE A 537 22.75 -13.66 -0.72
C PHE A 537 22.67 -13.23 -2.19
N GLY A 538 21.85 -12.23 -2.50
CA GLY A 538 21.77 -11.64 -3.85
C GLY A 538 21.00 -12.48 -4.88
N THR A 539 20.86 -11.99 -6.11
CA THR A 539 20.14 -12.67 -7.20
C THR A 539 20.90 -12.60 -8.51
N GLY A 540 20.64 -13.54 -9.43
CA GLY A 540 21.26 -13.55 -10.75
C GLY A 540 22.79 -13.55 -10.68
N LYS A 541 23.42 -12.56 -11.32
CA LYS A 541 24.88 -12.40 -11.36
C LYS A 541 25.50 -12.00 -10.02
N ASP A 542 24.70 -11.41 -9.12
CA ASP A 542 25.14 -10.99 -7.79
C ASP A 542 24.90 -12.07 -6.73
N PHE A 543 24.42 -13.25 -7.12
CA PHE A 543 24.22 -14.38 -6.21
C PHE A 543 25.56 -14.88 -5.65
N ARG A 544 25.61 -15.08 -4.33
CA ARG A 544 26.74 -15.66 -3.63
C ARG A 544 26.31 -16.30 -2.31
N LEU A 545 27.15 -17.19 -1.79
CA LEU A 545 26.93 -17.90 -0.53
C LEU A 545 27.89 -17.33 0.51
N ILE A 546 27.34 -16.87 1.63
CA ILE A 546 28.08 -16.24 2.71
C ILE A 546 28.06 -17.18 3.93
N ALA A 547 29.24 -17.61 4.38
CA ALA A 547 29.40 -18.44 5.57
C ALA A 547 29.40 -17.56 6.83
N ALA A 548 28.23 -17.33 7.42
CA ALA A 548 28.11 -16.46 8.60
C ALA A 548 28.90 -17.00 9.81
N HIS A 549 29.08 -18.32 9.89
CA HIS A 549 29.82 -19.00 10.95
C HIS A 549 31.34 -18.81 10.83
N GLU A 550 31.92 -18.88 9.62
CA GLU A 550 33.34 -18.57 9.40
C GLU A 550 33.64 -17.09 9.68
N ILE A 551 32.74 -16.19 9.25
CA ILE A 551 32.87 -14.76 9.55
C ILE A 551 32.83 -14.52 11.05
N ALA A 552 31.94 -15.21 11.77
CA ALA A 552 31.82 -15.08 13.21
C ALA A 552 33.09 -15.56 13.92
N GLU A 553 33.64 -16.69 13.49
CA GLU A 553 34.91 -17.22 14.00
C GLU A 553 36.08 -16.24 13.77
N SER A 554 36.21 -15.70 12.55
CA SER A 554 37.24 -14.73 12.19
C SER A 554 37.13 -13.39 12.94
N LEU A 555 35.91 -12.93 13.25
CA LEU A 555 35.70 -11.66 13.97
C LEU A 555 35.92 -11.79 15.48
N GLY A 556 35.59 -12.94 16.04
CA GLY A 556 35.56 -13.17 17.47
C GLY A 556 34.31 -12.58 18.16
N PRO A 557 33.99 -13.07 19.37
CA PRO A 557 32.68 -12.90 19.98
C PRO A 557 32.30 -11.45 20.26
N MET A 558 33.25 -10.63 20.71
CA MET A 558 32.99 -9.21 21.02
C MET A 558 32.61 -8.41 19.77
N ARG A 559 33.31 -8.61 18.65
CA ARG A 559 33.02 -7.89 17.40
C ARG A 559 31.74 -8.39 16.75
N CYS A 560 31.46 -9.69 16.82
CA CYS A 560 30.16 -10.23 16.41
C CYS A 560 29.00 -9.61 17.21
N TYR A 561 29.16 -9.49 18.53
CA TYR A 561 28.17 -8.87 19.39
C TYR A 561 27.98 -7.37 19.10
N ALA A 562 29.05 -6.65 18.80
CA ALA A 562 29.01 -5.22 18.45
C ALA A 562 28.56 -4.92 17.01
N LEU A 563 28.62 -5.90 16.09
CA LEU A 563 28.39 -5.71 14.65
C LEU A 563 27.01 -5.09 14.31
N PRO A 564 25.87 -5.51 14.92
CA PRO A 564 24.59 -4.86 14.67
C PRO A 564 24.60 -3.37 15.08
N MET A 565 25.22 -3.05 16.21
CA MET A 565 25.32 -1.66 16.70
C MET A 565 26.23 -0.81 15.79
N PHE A 566 27.36 -1.36 15.34
CA PHE A 566 28.22 -0.72 14.35
C PHE A 566 27.47 -0.45 13.04
N HIS A 567 26.73 -1.44 12.54
CA HIS A 567 26.00 -1.34 11.28
C HIS A 567 24.91 -0.28 11.36
N SER A 568 24.15 -0.24 12.45
CA SER A 568 23.14 0.78 12.70
C SER A 568 23.76 2.18 12.85
N LEU A 569 24.84 2.32 13.62
CA LEU A 569 25.52 3.61 13.83
C LEU A 569 26.07 4.21 12.53
N THR A 570 26.54 3.38 11.61
CA THR A 570 27.14 3.82 10.35
C THR A 570 26.14 3.91 9.19
N GLY A 571 24.84 3.69 9.47
CA GLY A 571 23.72 3.81 8.54
C GLY A 571 23.13 2.47 8.10
N CYS A 572 21.83 2.30 8.26
CA CYS A 572 21.05 1.14 7.79
C CYS A 572 19.71 1.64 7.19
N ASP A 573 18.68 0.80 7.08
CA ASP A 573 17.38 1.25 6.56
C ASP A 573 16.73 2.36 7.40
N THR A 574 16.91 2.29 8.73
CA THR A 574 16.23 3.16 9.68
C THR A 574 17.14 4.25 10.25
N THR A 575 18.45 4.23 9.96
CA THR A 575 19.43 5.21 10.44
C THR A 575 20.22 5.82 9.28
N SER A 576 20.74 7.04 9.49
CA SER A 576 21.40 7.76 8.42
C SER A 576 22.85 7.32 8.19
N TYR A 577 23.30 7.41 6.93
CA TYR A 577 24.72 7.40 6.62
C TYR A 577 25.36 8.75 6.92
N PHE A 578 26.60 8.74 7.38
CA PHE A 578 27.41 9.95 7.47
C PHE A 578 27.78 10.42 6.06
N GLN A 579 27.58 11.71 5.79
CA GLN A 579 27.81 12.30 4.48
C GLN A 579 29.26 12.10 4.02
N HIS A 580 29.43 11.60 2.79
CA HIS A 580 30.72 11.24 2.17
C HIS A 580 31.54 10.15 2.88
N ILE A 581 30.96 9.45 3.86
CA ILE A 581 31.62 8.34 4.54
C ILE A 581 31.01 7.02 4.06
N GLY A 582 31.82 6.18 3.43
CA GLY A 582 31.44 4.82 3.04
C GLY A 582 31.65 3.79 4.16
N LYS A 583 30.89 2.68 4.11
CA LYS A 583 30.99 1.57 5.09
C LYS A 583 32.40 0.98 5.17
N ARG A 584 33.10 0.86 4.04
CA ARG A 584 34.48 0.37 4.01
C ARG A 584 35.44 1.27 4.79
N THR A 585 35.24 2.59 4.77
CA THR A 585 36.03 3.54 5.56
C THR A 585 35.77 3.33 7.05
N ALA A 586 34.49 3.25 7.43
CA ALA A 586 34.11 3.01 8.82
C ALA A 586 34.62 1.67 9.35
N TRP A 587 34.55 0.61 8.54
CA TRP A 587 35.05 -0.73 8.86
C TRP A 587 36.56 -0.73 9.15
N LYS A 588 37.35 -0.07 8.30
CA LYS A 588 38.81 0.04 8.48
C LYS A 588 39.17 0.74 9.79
N ILE A 589 38.43 1.78 10.17
CA ILE A 589 38.67 2.49 11.43
C ILE A 589 38.24 1.65 12.63
N TRP A 590 37.08 0.98 12.55
CA TRP A 590 36.61 0.12 13.65
C TRP A 590 37.55 -1.06 13.90
N LYS A 591 38.11 -1.69 12.85
CA LYS A 591 39.13 -2.75 12.99
C LYS A 591 40.36 -2.35 13.81
N LEU A 592 40.65 -1.05 13.88
CA LEU A 592 41.79 -0.48 14.63
C LEU A 592 41.40 0.01 16.03
N SER A 593 40.14 -0.10 16.44
CA SER A 593 39.63 0.47 17.69
C SER A 593 38.86 -0.56 18.52
N ASP A 594 39.58 -1.23 19.43
CA ASP A 594 38.97 -2.16 20.38
C ASP A 594 38.11 -1.44 21.43
N MET A 595 38.49 -0.21 21.81
CA MET A 595 37.69 0.66 22.68
C MET A 595 36.29 0.89 22.10
N LEU A 596 36.19 1.12 20.79
CA LEU A 596 34.88 1.27 20.13
C LEU A 596 34.09 -0.03 20.20
N THR A 597 34.72 -1.19 20.03
CA THR A 597 34.04 -2.49 20.15
C THR A 597 33.40 -2.62 21.54
N THR A 598 34.15 -2.32 22.61
CA THR A 598 33.62 -2.34 23.99
C THR A 598 32.47 -1.36 24.17
N ALA A 599 32.60 -0.12 23.67
CA ALA A 599 31.54 0.88 23.73
C ALA A 599 30.25 0.42 23.02
N LEU A 600 30.38 -0.15 21.82
CA LEU A 600 29.24 -0.66 21.04
C LEU A 600 28.58 -1.87 21.71
N CYS A 601 29.36 -2.77 22.31
CA CYS A 601 28.83 -3.85 23.14
C CYS A 601 28.00 -3.30 24.31
N SER A 602 28.51 -2.30 25.02
CA SER A 602 27.79 -1.66 26.13
C SER A 602 26.48 -1.02 25.67
N LEU A 603 26.50 -0.28 24.55
CA LEU A 603 25.30 0.34 23.98
C LEU A 603 24.23 -0.69 23.57
N ARG A 604 24.66 -1.83 23.02
CA ARG A 604 23.74 -2.91 22.65
C ARG A 604 23.16 -3.62 23.87
N LYS A 605 24.00 -3.87 24.89
CA LYS A 605 23.62 -4.58 26.12
C LYS A 605 22.70 -3.76 27.02
N ASP A 606 22.99 -2.48 27.18
CA ASP A 606 22.24 -1.55 28.03
C ASP A 606 21.89 -0.26 27.27
N PRO A 607 20.86 -0.28 26.41
CA PRO A 607 20.39 0.87 25.64
C PRO A 607 20.08 2.15 26.42
N LYS A 608 19.81 2.04 27.74
CA LYS A 608 19.44 3.19 28.58
C LYS A 608 20.65 3.88 29.21
N ASN A 609 21.79 3.20 29.24
CA ASN A 609 22.98 3.64 29.97
C ASN A 609 23.99 4.30 29.02
N LEU A 610 23.67 5.53 28.62
CA LEU A 610 24.54 6.39 27.80
C LEU A 610 25.50 7.18 28.68
N GLN A 611 26.57 6.52 29.10
CA GLN A 611 27.64 7.15 29.87
C GLN A 611 28.51 8.06 29.01
N ASP A 612 29.06 9.12 29.61
CA ASP A 612 29.88 10.11 28.91
C ASP A 612 31.13 9.51 28.25
N ASN A 613 31.77 8.51 28.87
CA ASN A 613 32.92 7.81 28.30
C ASN A 613 32.57 7.02 27.02
N ILE A 614 31.38 6.42 26.96
CA ILE A 614 30.86 5.72 25.77
C ILE A 614 30.61 6.74 24.66
N LEU A 615 29.95 7.85 24.99
CA LEU A 615 29.69 8.94 24.05
C LEU A 615 31.00 9.52 23.50
N GLN A 616 31.99 9.79 24.35
CA GLN A 616 33.32 10.26 23.92
C GLN A 616 34.02 9.27 22.98
N THR A 617 33.89 7.96 23.24
CA THR A 617 34.47 6.93 22.37
C THR A 617 33.81 6.92 20.98
N VAL A 618 32.48 7.06 20.92
CA VAL A 618 31.74 7.15 19.65
C VAL A 618 32.04 8.48 18.94
N GLU A 619 32.12 9.57 19.68
CA GLU A 619 32.47 10.91 19.19
C GLU A 619 33.86 10.87 18.53
N ARG A 620 34.85 10.29 19.21
CA ARG A 620 36.20 10.08 18.69
C ARG A 620 36.20 9.24 17.41
N PHE A 621 35.41 8.17 17.36
CA PHE A 621 35.26 7.37 16.15
C PHE A 621 34.72 8.20 14.98
N VAL A 622 33.67 9.00 15.19
CA VAL A 622 33.09 9.84 14.14
C VAL A 622 34.06 10.91 13.66
N ILE A 623 34.83 11.54 14.56
CA ILE A 623 35.88 12.49 14.19
C ILE A 623 36.88 11.83 13.22
N LEU A 624 37.33 10.60 13.53
CA LEU A 624 38.28 9.87 12.70
C LEU A 624 37.71 9.44 11.34
N LEU A 625 36.38 9.32 11.19
CA LEU A 625 35.75 9.09 9.87
C LEU A 625 35.97 10.28 8.94
N TYR A 626 35.87 11.50 9.46
CA TYR A 626 36.04 12.72 8.67
C TYR A 626 37.50 13.15 8.54
N ASP A 627 38.32 12.83 9.55
CA ASP A 627 39.72 13.20 9.63
C ASP A 627 40.56 12.22 10.46
N ARG A 628 41.21 11.26 9.77
CA ARG A 628 41.99 10.19 10.41
C ARG A 628 43.20 10.66 11.20
N THR A 629 43.71 11.86 10.93
CA THR A 629 44.89 12.42 11.62
C THR A 629 44.50 13.38 12.74
N SER A 630 43.21 13.56 13.01
CA SER A 630 42.75 14.51 14.03
C SER A 630 43.23 14.06 15.41
N SER A 631 43.77 14.98 16.19
CA SER A 631 44.03 14.80 17.63
C SER A 631 42.90 15.32 18.50
N VAL A 632 41.82 15.84 17.91
CA VAL A 632 40.70 16.45 18.63
C VAL A 632 39.77 15.37 19.20
N GLU A 633 39.31 15.57 20.43
CA GLU A 633 38.42 14.63 21.12
C GLU A 633 36.94 15.06 21.10
N CYS A 634 36.68 16.36 20.94
CA CYS A 634 35.34 16.94 20.83
C CYS A 634 34.95 17.20 19.37
N ILE A 635 33.79 16.72 18.93
CA ILE A 635 33.33 16.79 17.54
C ILE A 635 32.99 18.22 17.13
N ASP A 636 32.48 19.05 18.05
CA ASP A 636 32.22 20.46 17.78
C ASP A 636 33.53 21.25 17.57
N ALA A 637 34.57 20.92 18.35
CA ALA A 637 35.91 21.44 18.12
C ALA A 637 36.51 20.92 16.80
N ALA A 638 36.25 19.66 16.44
CA ALA A 638 36.68 19.08 15.17
C ALA A 638 35.98 19.74 13.96
N ARG A 639 34.69 20.13 14.09
CA ARG A 639 33.97 20.92 13.08
C ARG A 639 34.68 22.25 12.82
N LYS A 640 35.05 22.97 13.89
CA LYS A 640 35.81 24.23 13.80
C LYS A 640 37.18 24.01 13.15
N ASP A 641 37.94 23.00 13.58
CA ASP A 641 39.27 22.71 13.05
C ASP A 641 39.23 22.37 11.54
N LEU A 642 38.29 21.51 11.13
CA LEU A 642 38.09 21.12 9.74
C LEU A 642 37.72 22.31 8.84
N PHE A 643 36.90 23.23 9.35
CA PHE A 643 36.52 24.43 8.62
C PHE A 643 37.67 25.44 8.56
N VAL A 644 38.21 25.84 9.72
CA VAL A 644 39.15 26.97 9.84
C VAL A 644 40.55 26.58 9.36
N ARG A 645 41.07 25.41 9.76
CA ARG A 645 42.45 25.01 9.45
C ARG A 645 42.55 24.21 8.16
N LYS A 646 41.53 23.40 7.85
CA LYS A 646 41.55 22.50 6.68
C LYS A 646 40.67 22.98 5.51
N GLY A 647 40.01 24.14 5.65
CA GLY A 647 39.25 24.77 4.57
C GLY A 647 38.06 23.95 4.07
N ARG A 648 37.49 23.05 4.89
CA ARG A 648 36.33 22.24 4.48
C ARG A 648 35.06 23.07 4.43
N GLN A 649 34.20 22.79 3.46
CA GLN A 649 32.87 23.40 3.35
C GLN A 649 31.96 22.95 4.50
N LEU A 650 31.00 23.80 4.92
CA LEU A 650 30.08 23.52 6.03
C LEU A 650 29.28 22.23 5.81
N SER A 651 28.85 21.97 4.58
CA SER A 651 28.13 20.75 4.18
C SER A 651 28.98 19.48 4.26
N LEU A 652 30.30 19.58 4.44
CA LEU A 652 31.23 18.45 4.51
C LEU A 652 31.76 18.19 5.93
N LEU A 653 31.22 18.90 6.92
CA LEU A 653 31.60 18.75 8.32
C LEU A 653 30.92 17.52 8.96
N PRO A 654 31.51 16.94 10.03
CA PRO A 654 30.83 15.95 10.86
C PRO A 654 29.58 16.54 11.53
N PRO A 655 28.62 15.73 12.01
CA PRO A 655 27.48 16.23 12.79
C PRO A 655 27.92 17.01 14.03
N THR A 656 27.07 17.93 14.50
CA THR A 656 27.22 18.48 15.86
C THR A 656 27.14 17.39 16.91
N LYS A 657 27.66 17.66 18.10
CA LYS A 657 27.49 16.76 19.25
C LYS A 657 26.02 16.45 19.53
N ALA A 658 25.15 17.45 19.44
CA ALA A 658 23.70 17.29 19.63
C ALA A 658 23.06 16.38 18.56
N ALA A 659 23.40 16.59 17.28
CA ALA A 659 22.88 15.75 16.19
C ALA A 659 23.42 14.32 16.28
N LEU A 660 24.70 14.15 16.62
CA LEU A 660 25.31 12.84 16.82
C LEU A 660 24.64 12.08 17.97
N TYR A 661 24.35 12.76 19.10
CA TYR A 661 23.65 12.15 20.22
C TYR A 661 22.29 11.58 19.81
N GLN A 662 21.48 12.35 19.05
CA GLN A 662 20.19 11.87 18.53
C GLN A 662 20.35 10.70 17.55
N HIS A 663 21.40 10.72 16.72
CA HIS A 663 21.72 9.62 15.82
C HIS A 663 22.14 8.34 16.58
N ILE A 664 22.89 8.48 17.68
CA ILE A 664 23.24 7.37 18.57
C ILE A 664 21.97 6.78 19.19
N LEU A 665 21.07 7.60 19.74
CA LEU A 665 19.78 7.13 20.30
C LEU A 665 18.97 6.35 19.26
N ARG A 666 18.89 6.87 18.04
CA ARG A 666 18.18 6.20 16.94
C ARG A 666 18.86 4.88 16.55
N SER A 667 20.18 4.83 16.60
CA SER A 667 20.95 3.62 16.32
C SER A 667 20.78 2.55 17.39
N ILE A 668 20.69 2.97 18.66
CA ILE A 668 20.39 2.10 19.80
C ILE A 668 18.97 1.53 19.67
N LEU A 669 18.00 2.35 19.25
CA LEU A 669 16.64 1.88 19.01
C LEU A 669 16.61 0.76 17.96
N GLN A 670 17.35 0.89 16.86
CA GLN A 670 17.43 -0.19 15.88
C GLN A 670 18.21 -1.40 16.41
N ALA A 671 19.47 -1.23 16.79
CA ALA A 671 20.35 -2.37 17.07
C ALA A 671 20.17 -2.97 18.47
N GLY A 672 19.95 -2.13 19.48
CA GLY A 672 19.76 -2.55 20.87
C GLY A 672 18.34 -3.03 21.15
N PHE A 673 17.32 -2.39 20.57
CA PHE A 673 15.92 -2.72 20.85
C PHE A 673 15.28 -3.60 19.76
N HIS A 674 15.25 -3.18 18.48
CA HIS A 674 14.61 -3.98 17.44
C HIS A 674 15.39 -5.27 17.15
N TRP A 675 16.68 -5.17 16.86
CA TRP A 675 17.54 -6.34 16.60
C TRP A 675 17.95 -7.08 17.88
N GLY A 676 17.99 -6.41 19.03
CA GLY A 676 18.25 -7.07 20.32
C GLY A 676 17.17 -8.09 20.70
N ARG A 677 15.94 -7.94 20.20
CA ARG A 677 14.82 -8.87 20.41
C ARG A 677 14.81 -10.07 19.47
N SER A 678 15.71 -10.15 18.49
CA SER A 678 15.80 -11.21 17.46
C SER A 678 15.86 -12.67 17.96
N ARG A 679 15.76 -12.92 19.27
CA ARG A 679 15.86 -14.24 19.93
C ARG A 679 14.80 -14.58 20.96
N CYS A 680 13.91 -13.66 21.33
CA CYS A 680 12.91 -13.94 22.38
C CYS A 680 11.52 -13.53 21.92
N ILE A 681 10.63 -14.52 21.85
CA ILE A 681 9.18 -14.32 21.83
C ILE A 681 8.61 -14.33 23.26
N ASP A 682 9.29 -15.01 24.17
CA ASP A 682 8.87 -15.24 25.58
C ASP A 682 9.09 -14.07 26.54
N CYS A 683 8.97 -12.84 26.04
CA CYS A 683 8.80 -11.73 26.97
C CYS A 683 7.32 -11.65 27.36
N LYS A 684 6.96 -11.84 28.65
CA LYS A 684 5.58 -11.61 29.14
C LYS A 684 5.04 -10.22 28.75
N CYS A 685 5.91 -9.21 28.57
CA CYS A 685 5.52 -7.90 28.06
C CYS A 685 5.06 -7.95 26.59
N ALA A 686 5.66 -8.79 25.75
CA ALA A 686 5.23 -8.99 24.36
C ALA A 686 3.89 -9.73 24.26
N GLN A 687 3.65 -10.72 25.13
CA GLN A 687 2.37 -11.43 25.23
C GLN A 687 1.23 -10.54 25.79
N ALA A 688 1.57 -9.54 26.62
CA ALA A 688 0.61 -8.57 27.18
C ALA A 688 0.42 -7.30 26.33
N GLY A 689 0.97 -7.22 25.11
CA GLY A 689 0.85 -6.04 24.24
C GLY A 689 1.59 -4.78 24.73
N LEU A 690 2.49 -4.92 25.72
CA LEU A 690 3.29 -3.83 26.28
C LEU A 690 4.60 -3.62 25.50
N LYS A 691 5.10 -2.38 25.45
CA LYS A 691 6.40 -2.06 24.82
C LYS A 691 7.54 -2.71 25.62
N CYS A 692 8.00 -3.88 25.18
CA CYS A 692 9.17 -4.58 25.72
C CYS A 692 10.46 -3.75 25.57
N ILE A 693 10.82 -2.97 26.57
CA ILE A 693 12.16 -2.34 26.65
C ILE A 693 13.21 -3.42 26.86
N ALA A 694 14.42 -3.20 26.35
CA ALA A 694 15.55 -4.15 26.21
C ALA A 694 16.03 -4.90 27.48
N PHE A 695 15.27 -4.84 28.59
CA PHE A 695 15.61 -5.33 29.92
C PHE A 695 14.57 -6.28 30.51
N CYS A 696 13.83 -7.06 29.72
CA CYS A 696 13.11 -8.18 30.34
C CYS A 696 14.12 -9.27 30.69
N THR A 697 14.60 -9.26 31.93
CA THR A 697 15.31 -10.38 32.58
C THR A 697 14.34 -11.46 33.05
N CYS A 698 13.08 -11.37 32.64
CA CYS A 698 11.98 -12.21 33.06
C CYS A 698 12.20 -13.66 32.62
N LYS A 699 12.83 -14.46 33.48
CA LYS A 699 12.72 -15.93 33.49
C LYS A 699 11.34 -16.38 33.99
N GLY A 700 10.27 -15.67 33.58
CA GLY A 700 8.91 -16.02 33.97
C GLY A 700 8.24 -15.17 35.07
N ASP A 701 8.94 -14.34 35.85
CA ASP A 701 8.30 -13.60 36.96
C ASP A 701 8.35 -12.07 36.81
N CYS A 702 7.19 -11.45 36.57
CA CYS A 702 6.99 -10.00 36.67
C CYS A 702 5.70 -9.75 37.47
N GLU A 703 5.81 -9.57 38.79
CA GLU A 703 4.68 -9.25 39.67
C GLU A 703 4.51 -7.76 39.99
N ASN A 704 5.37 -6.86 39.50
CA ASN A 704 5.15 -5.42 39.70
C ASN A 704 5.55 -4.61 38.47
N ILE A 705 4.56 -4.02 37.80
CA ILE A 705 4.69 -2.90 36.86
C ILE A 705 4.15 -1.65 37.55
#